data_AF-A0A965F8X4-F1
#
_entry.id   AF-A0A965F8X4-F1
#
_cell.length_a   1.000
_cell.length_b   1.000
_cell.length_c   1.000
_cell.angle_alpha   90.00
_cell.angle_beta   90.00
_cell.angle_gamma   90.00
#
_symmetry.space_group_name_H-M   'P 1'
#
loop_
_entity.id
_entity.type
_entity.pdbx_description
1 polymer ?
#
loop_
_entity_poly.entity_id
_entity_poly.type
_entity_poly.pdbx_seq_one_letter_code
_entity_poly.pdbx_strand_id
1 'polypeptide(L)'
;MADFNLTALIPEILLLVMACAVLLVDAMLKDAQRAWVERLSLLSVVLVFAALIWQAGGPAQTAFGGTFVVDALSAVLKMASTIALFFALVYARRYNSERPVPRGEFQVIALFALLGQMVMMSAANMLVMYLGLELMSLSLYALAAMRRDDRAASEAAMKYFVLGALASGFMLYGMSMLYGASGSLDLSDINLVSRAEQDKTFLVFGLVFIVGGLAFKFGAVPFHMWVPDVYQGTPTGATLLIATGPKLASFAMAYRLLVEGLPGVVADWQHMMLILAGLSLAFGNLIAIAQTNLKRMLAYSGIAQVGFVLLGLIAGMVDGSFQLAPLAYGSSMFYILTYVITTLGTFGLIALMARSGFECETIEDLKGLHKRSPWMALVMLLLMFSLAGIPPTVGFYAKLIVLEAVVVSGHLWIAVFAVMMSLIGAFYYLRIVKTMYFDPPSDISTPEPAADGRFMLGLNGITVVVLGLLPGPSTSMFDRSKESSLEEVGLTSEEVFKGHFFSVSRDQVSQVDGSVHQREYIKHPGAAAIVPINDQGQVLIERQFRYAPRAVFTEFPAGKRDPGEATIDTAVRELAEEAGYQAREWAFLTRIYPAIGFADELMDIWLCKGLSAVEQRLDEGERLQLHWVTIASLLEAIAQHQLPDVKTQIASLWLARMHDGLAAWPTFHAASYWKANPPI
;
A
#
# COMPACT_ATOMS: atom_id res chain seq x y z
N MET A 1 23.55 11.55 -24.98
CA MET A 1 22.52 11.44 -26.03
C MET A 1 21.21 11.22 -25.32
N ALA A 2 20.15 11.97 -25.63
CA ALA A 2 18.84 11.73 -25.03
C ALA A 2 18.42 10.29 -25.33
N ASP A 3 18.18 9.51 -24.29
CA ASP A 3 17.84 8.10 -24.44
C ASP A 3 16.40 7.99 -24.99
N PHE A 4 16.28 7.83 -26.31
CA PHE A 4 15.02 7.63 -27.02
C PHE A 4 14.54 6.18 -26.83
N ASN A 5 14.29 5.81 -25.57
CA ASN A 5 13.79 4.49 -25.22
C ASN A 5 12.28 4.38 -25.55
N LEU A 6 11.97 4.02 -26.80
CA LEU A 6 10.58 3.79 -27.23
C LEU A 6 9.96 2.54 -26.58
N THR A 7 10.77 1.60 -26.08
CA THR A 7 10.23 0.39 -25.44
C THR A 7 9.49 0.70 -24.14
N ALA A 8 9.85 1.79 -23.46
CA ALA A 8 9.16 2.29 -22.27
C ALA A 8 7.73 2.81 -22.58
N LEU A 9 7.41 3.15 -23.83
CA LEU A 9 6.11 3.72 -24.23
C LEU A 9 5.23 2.75 -25.03
N ILE A 10 5.63 1.48 -25.15
CA ILE A 10 4.87 0.48 -25.92
C ILE A 10 3.37 0.46 -25.54
N PRO A 11 2.98 0.42 -24.25
CA PRO A 11 1.56 0.42 -23.88
C PRO A 11 0.80 1.67 -24.35
N GLU A 12 1.39 2.86 -24.21
CA GLU A 12 0.80 4.14 -24.61
C GLU A 12 0.68 4.27 -26.12
N ILE A 13 1.73 3.91 -26.86
CA ILE A 13 1.74 3.92 -28.32
C ILE A 13 0.69 2.94 -28.85
N LEU A 14 0.63 1.73 -28.29
CA LEU A 14 -0.37 0.73 -28.64
C LEU A 14 -1.78 1.26 -28.39
N LEU A 15 -2.03 1.85 -27.21
CA LEU A 15 -3.34 2.43 -26.87
C LEU A 15 -3.73 3.55 -27.84
N LEU A 16 -2.80 4.45 -28.18
CA LEU A 16 -3.04 5.53 -29.13
C LEU A 16 -3.38 5.00 -30.53
N VAL A 17 -2.58 4.07 -31.06
CA VAL A 17 -2.82 3.45 -32.36
C VAL A 17 -4.18 2.76 -32.38
N MET A 18 -4.51 2.03 -31.32
CA MET A 18 -5.80 1.35 -31.20
C MET A 18 -6.96 2.33 -31.06
N ALA A 19 -6.81 3.45 -30.34
CA ALA A 19 -7.84 4.49 -30.25
C ALA A 19 -8.11 5.12 -31.63
N CYS A 20 -7.07 5.42 -32.40
CA CYS A 20 -7.19 5.88 -33.78
C CYS A 20 -7.84 4.83 -34.69
N ALA A 21 -7.49 3.55 -34.54
CA ALA A 21 -8.11 2.47 -35.29
C ALA A 21 -9.61 2.33 -34.97
N VAL A 22 -10.00 2.40 -33.69
CA VAL A 22 -11.40 2.40 -33.25
C VAL A 22 -12.16 3.59 -33.87
N LEU A 23 -11.56 4.78 -33.89
CA LEU A 23 -12.15 5.98 -34.49
C LEU A 23 -12.38 5.82 -36.01
N LEU A 24 -11.37 5.33 -36.74
CA LEU A 24 -11.48 5.10 -38.18
C LEU A 24 -12.54 4.03 -38.51
N VAL A 25 -12.55 2.94 -37.74
CA VAL A 25 -13.54 1.88 -37.91
C VAL A 25 -14.95 2.41 -37.62
N ASP A 26 -15.15 3.19 -36.55
CA ASP A 26 -16.46 3.78 -36.26
C ASP A 26 -16.94 4.71 -37.37
N ALA A 27 -16.05 5.54 -37.94
CA ALA A 27 -16.38 6.43 -39.04
C ALA A 27 -16.79 5.69 -40.34
N MET A 28 -16.30 4.46 -40.54
CA MET A 28 -16.60 3.64 -41.72
C MET A 28 -17.84 2.74 -41.55
N LEU A 29 -18.23 2.43 -40.32
CA LEU A 29 -19.30 1.48 -40.03
C LEU A 29 -20.68 2.16 -39.92
N LYS A 30 -21.72 1.44 -40.35
CA LYS A 30 -23.12 1.85 -40.17
C LYS A 30 -23.61 1.49 -38.75
N ASP A 31 -24.71 2.09 -38.31
CA ASP A 31 -25.27 1.88 -36.95
C ASP A 31 -25.44 0.42 -36.55
N ALA A 32 -25.85 -0.45 -37.49
CA ALA A 32 -26.04 -1.88 -37.27
C ALA A 32 -24.74 -2.65 -36.93
N GLN A 33 -23.57 -2.08 -37.25
CA GLN A 33 -22.25 -2.71 -37.07
C GLN A 33 -21.48 -2.14 -35.86
N ARG A 34 -22.05 -1.19 -35.11
CA ARG A 34 -21.37 -0.53 -33.98
C ARG A 34 -20.98 -1.45 -32.83
N ALA A 35 -21.56 -2.65 -32.75
CA ALA A 35 -21.10 -3.69 -31.82
C ALA A 35 -19.63 -4.14 -32.08
N TRP A 36 -19.14 -4.01 -33.31
CA TRP A 36 -17.73 -4.27 -33.64
C TRP A 36 -16.79 -3.23 -33.05
N VAL A 37 -17.22 -1.96 -32.99
CA VAL A 37 -16.45 -0.88 -32.37
C VAL A 37 -16.24 -1.18 -30.89
N GLU A 38 -17.31 -1.54 -30.17
CA GLU A 38 -17.22 -1.92 -28.76
C GLU A 38 -16.32 -3.13 -28.50
N ARG A 39 -16.37 -4.15 -29.36
CA ARG A 39 -15.50 -5.34 -29.25
C ARG A 39 -14.04 -4.98 -29.53
N LEU A 40 -13.80 -4.14 -30.53
CA LEU A 40 -12.46 -3.66 -30.86
C LEU A 40 -11.89 -2.86 -29.69
N SER A 41 -12.67 -1.98 -29.07
CA SER A 41 -12.24 -1.22 -27.89
C SER A 41 -11.90 -2.12 -26.70
N LEU A 42 -12.71 -3.15 -26.42
CA LEU A 42 -12.35 -4.14 -25.39
C LEU A 42 -11.06 -4.90 -25.74
N LEU A 43 -10.89 -5.29 -27.00
CA LEU A 43 -9.65 -5.93 -27.47
C LEU A 43 -8.45 -5.01 -27.26
N SER A 44 -8.57 -3.72 -27.59
CA SER A 44 -7.53 -2.71 -27.34
C SER A 44 -7.09 -2.70 -25.88
N VAL A 45 -8.06 -2.65 -24.95
CA VAL A 45 -7.79 -2.63 -23.52
C VAL A 45 -7.10 -3.92 -23.05
N VAL A 46 -7.50 -5.08 -23.57
CA VAL A 46 -6.84 -6.37 -23.26
C VAL A 46 -5.41 -6.43 -23.79
N LEU A 47 -5.16 -5.97 -25.01
CA LEU A 47 -3.82 -5.94 -25.61
C LEU A 47 -2.90 -4.98 -24.86
N VAL A 48 -3.40 -3.80 -24.47
CA VAL A 48 -2.67 -2.84 -23.64
C VAL A 48 -2.36 -3.43 -22.28
N PHE A 49 -3.30 -4.14 -21.65
CA PHE A 49 -3.05 -4.83 -20.38
C PHE A 49 -1.96 -5.90 -20.49
N ALA A 50 -1.97 -6.69 -21.58
CA ALA A 50 -0.92 -7.68 -21.84
C ALA A 50 0.46 -7.01 -22.04
N ALA A 51 0.51 -5.87 -22.74
CA ALA A 51 1.73 -5.09 -22.90
C ALA A 51 2.25 -4.53 -21.56
N LEU A 52 1.35 -4.12 -20.66
CA LEU A 52 1.71 -3.67 -19.31
C LEU A 52 2.28 -4.80 -18.46
N ILE A 53 1.72 -6.02 -18.54
CA ILE A 53 2.27 -7.19 -17.82
C ILE A 53 3.68 -7.49 -18.30
N TRP A 54 3.88 -7.49 -19.61
CA TRP A 54 5.21 -7.70 -20.19
C TRP A 54 6.20 -6.63 -19.73
N GLN A 55 5.80 -5.35 -19.73
CA GLN A 55 6.63 -4.24 -19.28
C GLN A 55 6.97 -4.33 -17.78
N ALA A 56 6.02 -4.73 -16.94
CA ALA A 56 6.21 -4.82 -15.49
C ALA A 56 7.16 -5.94 -15.04
N GLY A 57 7.41 -6.94 -15.90
CA GLY A 57 8.41 -7.98 -15.65
C GLY A 57 9.86 -7.53 -15.90
N GLY A 58 10.08 -6.33 -16.43
CA GLY A 58 11.40 -5.77 -16.71
C GLY A 58 11.91 -4.82 -15.61
N PRO A 59 13.18 -4.39 -15.68
CA PRO A 59 13.73 -3.38 -14.78
C PRO A 59 13.02 -2.03 -15.00
N ALA A 60 13.14 -1.12 -14.01
CA ALA A 60 12.66 0.25 -14.17
C ALA A 60 13.35 0.93 -15.36
N GLN A 61 12.58 1.69 -16.14
CA GLN A 61 13.06 2.31 -17.37
C GLN A 61 12.73 3.79 -17.39
N THR A 62 13.59 4.58 -18.01
CA THR A 62 13.33 5.98 -18.35
C THR A 62 13.36 6.18 -19.86
N ALA A 63 12.68 7.21 -20.33
CA ALA A 63 12.66 7.61 -21.73
C ALA A 63 12.71 9.13 -21.86
N PHE A 64 13.12 9.61 -23.05
CA PHE A 64 13.17 11.03 -23.41
C PHE A 64 13.97 11.87 -22.40
N GLY A 65 15.17 11.39 -22.05
CA GLY A 65 16.04 12.10 -21.12
C GLY A 65 15.54 12.14 -19.68
N GLY A 66 14.68 11.20 -19.27
CA GLY A 66 14.18 11.11 -17.89
C GLY A 66 12.82 11.76 -17.67
N THR A 67 12.23 12.41 -18.69
CA THR A 67 10.92 13.07 -18.59
C THR A 67 9.75 12.08 -18.45
N PHE A 68 9.96 10.82 -18.87
CA PHE A 68 9.01 9.72 -18.75
C PHE A 68 9.68 8.54 -18.02
N VAL A 69 9.01 7.97 -17.03
CA VAL A 69 9.54 6.86 -16.22
C VAL A 69 8.51 5.76 -16.02
N VAL A 70 8.99 4.53 -16.15
CA VAL A 70 8.29 3.27 -15.93
C VAL A 70 8.91 2.61 -14.70
N ASP A 71 8.13 2.57 -13.64
CA ASP A 71 8.48 2.10 -12.29
C ASP A 71 7.32 1.25 -11.73
N ALA A 72 7.50 0.70 -10.53
CA ALA A 72 6.47 -0.13 -9.90
C ALA A 72 5.16 0.63 -9.66
N LEU A 73 5.22 1.92 -9.30
CA LEU A 73 4.05 2.76 -9.07
C LEU A 73 3.22 2.91 -10.34
N SER A 74 3.84 3.39 -11.41
CA SER A 74 3.20 3.58 -12.72
C SER A 74 2.71 2.26 -13.29
N ALA A 75 3.46 1.16 -13.17
CA ALA A 75 3.02 -0.16 -13.63
C ALA A 75 1.71 -0.59 -12.94
N VAL A 76 1.66 -0.56 -11.60
CA VAL A 76 0.48 -0.97 -10.83
C VAL A 76 -0.72 -0.07 -11.14
N LEU A 77 -0.53 1.25 -11.15
CA LEU A 77 -1.62 2.20 -11.38
C LEU A 77 -2.14 2.16 -12.82
N LYS A 78 -1.26 2.00 -13.82
CA LYS A 78 -1.66 1.82 -15.22
C LYS A 78 -2.48 0.55 -15.38
N MET A 79 -2.00 -0.58 -14.85
CA MET A 79 -2.75 -1.83 -14.85
C MET A 79 -4.13 -1.68 -14.22
N ALA A 80 -4.20 -1.04 -13.05
CA ALA A 80 -5.47 -0.81 -12.37
C ALA A 80 -6.42 0.11 -13.16
N SER A 81 -5.92 1.17 -13.80
CA SER A 81 -6.72 2.03 -14.67
C SER A 81 -7.18 1.34 -15.94
N THR A 82 -6.35 0.47 -16.54
CA THR A 82 -6.73 -0.35 -17.70
C THR A 82 -7.83 -1.36 -17.32
N ILE A 83 -7.71 -2.02 -16.16
CA ILE A 83 -8.77 -2.88 -15.62
C ILE A 83 -10.04 -2.05 -15.35
N ALA A 84 -9.91 -0.87 -14.75
CA ALA A 84 -11.05 0.00 -14.47
C ALA A 84 -11.80 0.38 -15.75
N LEU A 85 -11.08 0.76 -16.82
CA LEU A 85 -11.68 1.05 -18.11
C LEU A 85 -12.36 -0.21 -18.69
N PHE A 86 -11.74 -1.38 -18.62
CA PHE A 86 -12.34 -2.62 -19.11
C PHE A 86 -13.72 -2.87 -18.49
N PHE A 87 -13.81 -2.81 -17.16
CA PHE A 87 -15.07 -2.97 -16.44
C PHE A 87 -16.07 -1.86 -16.79
N ALA A 88 -15.61 -0.63 -16.88
CA ALA A 88 -16.44 0.51 -17.25
C ALA A 88 -17.10 0.34 -18.62
N LEU A 89 -16.35 -0.09 -19.63
CA LEU A 89 -16.87 -0.32 -20.97
C LEU A 89 -17.90 -1.46 -21.00
N VAL A 90 -17.67 -2.53 -20.24
CA VAL A 90 -18.62 -3.65 -20.12
C VAL A 90 -19.92 -3.19 -19.44
N TYR A 91 -19.83 -2.48 -18.30
CA TYR A 91 -21.03 -1.99 -17.61
C TYR A 91 -21.80 -0.93 -18.42
N ALA A 92 -21.09 -0.05 -19.12
CA ALA A 92 -21.69 1.01 -19.91
C ALA A 92 -22.33 0.51 -21.22
N ARG A 93 -21.95 -0.66 -21.73
CA ARG A 93 -22.42 -1.22 -23.02
C ARG A 93 -23.93 -1.18 -23.16
N ARG A 94 -24.66 -1.89 -22.30
CA ARG A 94 -26.12 -1.98 -22.39
C ARG A 94 -26.77 -0.62 -22.11
N TYR A 95 -26.28 0.07 -21.09
CA TYR A 95 -26.77 1.39 -20.70
C TYR A 95 -26.74 2.38 -21.87
N ASN A 96 -25.60 2.47 -22.56
CA ASN A 96 -25.40 3.34 -23.74
C ASN A 96 -26.19 2.85 -24.95
N SER A 97 -26.45 1.53 -25.05
CA SER A 97 -27.17 0.96 -26.18
C SER A 97 -28.66 1.34 -26.22
N GLU A 98 -29.27 1.52 -25.04
CA GLU A 98 -30.69 1.81 -24.86
C GLU A 98 -30.98 3.32 -24.76
N ARG A 99 -29.96 4.18 -24.94
CA ARG A 99 -30.03 5.63 -24.72
C ARG A 99 -29.44 6.42 -25.89
N PRO A 100 -29.77 7.71 -26.02
CA PRO A 100 -29.16 8.59 -27.03
C PRO A 100 -27.73 8.96 -26.63
N VAL A 101 -26.84 7.97 -26.56
CA VAL A 101 -25.40 8.13 -26.32
C VAL A 101 -24.66 7.65 -27.57
N PRO A 102 -23.83 8.49 -28.20
CA PRO A 102 -23.01 8.09 -29.33
C PRO A 102 -22.03 6.96 -28.93
N ARG A 103 -22.31 5.73 -29.39
CA ARG A 103 -21.60 4.54 -28.90
C ARG A 103 -20.11 4.55 -29.28
N GLY A 104 -19.78 4.86 -30.53
CA GLY A 104 -18.40 4.87 -31.00
C GLY A 104 -17.55 5.97 -30.39
N GLU A 105 -18.06 7.20 -30.39
CA GLU A 105 -17.40 8.35 -29.74
C GLU A 105 -17.14 8.09 -28.26
N PHE A 106 -18.09 7.46 -27.54
CA PHE A 106 -17.89 7.07 -26.14
C PHE A 106 -16.69 6.15 -25.95
N GLN A 107 -16.54 5.14 -26.81
CA GLN A 107 -15.41 4.23 -26.74
C GLN A 107 -14.08 4.96 -27.02
N VAL A 108 -14.02 5.75 -28.09
CA VAL A 108 -12.80 6.48 -28.49
C VAL A 108 -12.37 7.46 -27.39
N ILE A 109 -13.30 8.26 -26.88
CA ILE A 109 -13.00 9.25 -25.85
C ILE A 109 -12.59 8.57 -24.54
N ALA A 110 -13.18 7.42 -24.20
CA ALA A 110 -12.76 6.65 -23.03
C ALA A 110 -11.33 6.09 -23.17
N LEU A 111 -10.92 5.67 -24.37
CA LEU A 111 -9.53 5.24 -24.65
C LEU A 111 -8.54 6.41 -24.54
N PHE A 112 -8.89 7.61 -25.05
CA PHE A 112 -8.08 8.81 -24.85
C PHE A 112 -8.01 9.25 -23.38
N ALA A 113 -9.09 9.08 -22.62
CA ALA A 113 -9.07 9.32 -21.18
C ALA A 113 -8.08 8.39 -20.46
N LEU A 114 -8.02 7.11 -20.84
CA LEU A 114 -7.02 6.17 -20.31
C LEU A 114 -5.60 6.56 -20.76
N LEU A 115 -5.40 6.96 -22.01
CA LEU A 115 -4.09 7.41 -22.49
C LEU A 115 -3.56 8.59 -21.67
N GLY A 116 -4.41 9.59 -21.39
CA GLY A 116 -4.06 10.71 -20.50
C GLY A 116 -3.70 10.25 -19.09
N GLN A 117 -4.43 9.28 -18.53
CA GLN A 117 -4.10 8.68 -17.22
C GLN A 117 -2.73 8.00 -17.24
N MET A 118 -2.43 7.19 -18.26
CA MET A 118 -1.15 6.47 -18.37
C MET A 118 0.04 7.42 -18.53
N VAL A 119 -0.10 8.46 -19.35
CA VAL A 119 0.92 9.51 -19.50
C VAL A 119 1.16 10.23 -18.17
N MET A 120 0.07 10.62 -17.47
CA MET A 120 0.19 11.31 -16.19
C MET A 120 0.84 10.43 -15.11
N MET A 121 0.54 9.13 -15.09
CA MET A 121 1.16 8.16 -14.16
C MET A 121 2.65 7.94 -14.40
N SER A 122 3.15 8.20 -15.61
CA SER A 122 4.56 8.04 -15.98
C SER A 122 5.31 9.35 -16.17
N ALA A 123 4.68 10.49 -15.92
CA ALA A 123 5.31 11.80 -16.04
C ALA A 123 6.32 12.06 -14.91
N ALA A 124 7.59 12.23 -15.26
CA ALA A 124 8.66 12.72 -14.36
C ALA A 124 9.04 14.19 -14.65
N ASN A 125 8.25 14.84 -15.51
CA ASN A 125 8.37 16.24 -15.89
C ASN A 125 6.99 16.92 -15.80
N MET A 126 6.96 18.16 -15.30
CA MET A 126 5.71 18.89 -15.04
C MET A 126 4.87 19.14 -16.30
N LEU A 127 5.51 19.36 -17.45
CA LEU A 127 4.81 19.57 -18.72
C LEU A 127 4.15 18.28 -19.21
N VAL A 128 4.88 17.15 -19.16
CA VAL A 128 4.35 15.83 -19.53
C VAL A 128 3.15 15.48 -18.64
N MET A 129 3.26 15.79 -17.35
CA MET A 129 2.19 15.59 -16.38
C MET A 129 0.96 16.43 -16.71
N TYR A 130 1.16 17.72 -17.00
CA TYR A 130 0.08 18.63 -17.40
C TYR A 130 -0.61 18.18 -18.69
N LEU A 131 0.14 17.71 -19.69
CA LEU A 131 -0.42 17.19 -20.93
C LEU A 131 -1.24 15.92 -20.72
N GLY A 132 -0.76 14.98 -19.89
CA GLY A 132 -1.54 13.80 -19.49
C GLY A 132 -2.83 14.17 -18.77
N LEU A 133 -2.75 15.14 -17.86
CA LEU A 133 -3.90 15.69 -17.14
C LEU A 133 -4.94 16.32 -18.06
N GLU A 134 -4.52 17.17 -19.01
CA GLU A 134 -5.44 17.82 -19.95
C GLU A 134 -6.07 16.83 -20.93
N LEU A 135 -5.28 15.88 -21.45
CA LEU A 135 -5.81 14.82 -22.31
C LEU A 135 -6.90 13.99 -21.61
N MET A 136 -6.65 13.61 -20.35
CA MET A 136 -7.63 12.93 -19.52
C MET A 136 -8.86 13.83 -19.28
N SER A 137 -8.64 15.08 -18.87
CA SER A 137 -9.70 15.98 -18.41
C SER A 137 -10.66 16.38 -19.53
N LEU A 138 -10.13 16.80 -20.68
CA LEU A 138 -10.93 17.15 -21.86
C LEU A 138 -11.77 15.96 -22.34
N SER A 139 -11.19 14.75 -22.28
CA SER A 139 -11.93 13.52 -22.60
C SER A 139 -13.09 13.28 -21.62
N LEU A 140 -12.88 13.47 -20.32
CA LEU A 140 -13.94 13.31 -19.32
C LEU A 140 -15.03 14.38 -19.43
N TYR A 141 -14.67 15.63 -19.77
CA TYR A 141 -15.65 16.70 -20.02
C TYR A 141 -16.54 16.37 -21.22
N ALA A 142 -15.95 15.83 -22.29
CA ALA A 142 -16.70 15.36 -23.45
C ALA A 142 -17.62 14.18 -23.10
N LEU A 143 -17.14 13.21 -22.31
CA LEU A 143 -17.97 12.10 -21.81
C LEU A 143 -19.14 12.58 -20.95
N ALA A 144 -18.95 13.61 -20.14
CA ALA A 144 -20.02 14.22 -19.34
C ALA A 144 -21.11 14.85 -20.23
N ALA A 145 -20.72 15.43 -21.36
CA ALA A 145 -21.61 16.11 -22.31
C ALA A 145 -22.29 15.17 -23.33
N MET A 146 -22.13 13.86 -23.21
CA MET A 146 -22.60 12.90 -24.23
C MET A 146 -24.11 12.92 -24.49
N ARG A 147 -24.91 13.23 -23.47
CA ARG A 147 -26.35 13.46 -23.61
C ARG A 147 -26.62 14.95 -23.80
N ARG A 148 -26.09 15.55 -24.87
CA ARG A 148 -26.14 17.02 -25.11
C ARG A 148 -27.56 17.62 -25.11
N ASP A 149 -28.56 16.84 -25.47
CA ASP A 149 -29.97 17.27 -25.51
C ASP A 149 -30.65 17.16 -24.13
N ASP A 150 -30.00 16.54 -23.14
CA ASP A 150 -30.45 16.46 -21.76
C ASP A 150 -29.93 17.67 -20.97
N ARG A 151 -30.85 18.46 -20.41
CA ARG A 151 -30.51 19.67 -19.66
C ARG A 151 -29.63 19.41 -18.45
N ALA A 152 -29.87 18.32 -17.71
CA ALA A 152 -29.10 18.00 -16.52
C ALA A 152 -27.67 17.55 -16.88
N ALA A 153 -27.52 16.76 -17.95
CA ALA A 153 -26.21 16.36 -18.45
C ALA A 153 -25.40 17.56 -18.97
N SER A 154 -26.04 18.46 -19.73
CA SER A 154 -25.39 19.67 -20.24
C SER A 154 -25.00 20.65 -19.13
N GLU A 155 -25.83 20.83 -18.11
CA GLU A 155 -25.49 21.62 -16.91
C GLU A 155 -24.30 21.02 -16.15
N ALA A 156 -24.34 19.71 -15.91
CA ALA A 156 -23.25 18.99 -15.25
C ALA A 156 -21.93 19.10 -16.03
N ALA A 157 -21.95 18.89 -17.35
CA ALA A 157 -20.78 19.01 -18.20
C ALA A 157 -20.20 20.44 -18.18
N MET A 158 -21.06 21.47 -18.25
CA MET A 158 -20.63 22.87 -18.17
C MET A 158 -19.98 23.18 -16.82
N LYS A 159 -20.61 22.77 -15.71
CA LYS A 159 -20.03 22.91 -14.37
C LYS A 159 -18.68 22.20 -14.27
N TYR A 160 -18.57 20.99 -14.83
CA TYR A 160 -17.33 20.23 -14.79
C TYR A 160 -16.22 20.92 -15.58
N PHE A 161 -16.51 21.34 -16.81
CA PHE A 161 -15.57 21.99 -17.71
C PHE A 161 -15.08 23.33 -17.14
N VAL A 162 -15.98 24.22 -16.73
CA VAL A 162 -15.61 25.56 -16.26
C VAL A 162 -14.79 25.48 -14.97
N LEU A 163 -15.26 24.72 -13.98
CA LEU A 163 -14.54 24.57 -12.72
C LEU A 163 -13.20 23.83 -12.94
N GLY A 164 -13.18 22.86 -13.85
CA GLY A 164 -11.99 22.11 -14.20
C GLY A 164 -10.94 22.92 -14.96
N ALA A 165 -11.35 23.80 -15.86
CA ALA A 165 -10.47 24.73 -16.55
C ALA A 165 -9.84 25.73 -15.58
N LEU A 166 -10.62 26.25 -14.62
CA LEU A 166 -10.09 27.12 -13.55
C LEU A 166 -9.07 26.38 -12.69
N ALA A 167 -9.37 25.16 -12.24
CA ALA A 167 -8.45 24.36 -11.45
C ALA A 167 -7.17 23.99 -12.21
N SER A 168 -7.28 23.66 -13.51
CA SER A 168 -6.13 23.45 -14.38
C SER A 168 -5.29 24.71 -14.52
N GLY A 169 -5.91 25.87 -14.70
CA GLY A 169 -5.23 27.17 -14.74
C GLY A 169 -4.48 27.49 -13.45
N PHE A 170 -5.08 27.24 -12.29
CA PHE A 170 -4.38 27.35 -11.00
C PHE A 170 -3.18 26.42 -10.95
N MET A 171 -3.35 25.15 -11.31
CA MET A 171 -2.25 24.19 -11.28
C MET A 171 -1.11 24.58 -12.22
N LEU A 172 -1.43 25.04 -13.44
CA LEU A 172 -0.43 25.51 -14.41
C LEU A 172 0.29 26.77 -13.92
N TYR A 173 -0.41 27.67 -13.23
CA TYR A 173 0.20 28.84 -12.60
C TYR A 173 1.17 28.45 -11.48
N GLY A 174 0.79 27.49 -10.63
CA GLY A 174 1.69 26.90 -9.64
C GLY A 174 2.91 26.24 -10.30
N MET A 175 2.70 25.49 -11.38
CA MET A 175 3.77 24.88 -12.16
C MET A 175 4.73 25.93 -12.73
N SER A 176 4.21 27.04 -13.25
CA SER A 176 5.01 28.17 -13.73
C SER A 176 5.87 28.79 -12.63
N MET A 177 5.35 28.89 -11.40
CA MET A 177 6.10 29.40 -10.24
C MET A 177 7.23 28.46 -9.80
N LEU A 178 6.96 27.15 -9.79
CA LEU A 178 8.00 26.14 -9.51
C LEU A 178 9.10 26.18 -10.57
N TYR A 179 8.73 26.33 -11.84
CA TYR A 179 9.70 26.55 -12.92
C TYR A 179 10.49 27.84 -12.71
N GLY A 180 9.83 28.95 -12.34
CA GLY A 180 10.49 30.22 -12.05
C GLY A 180 11.48 30.14 -10.87
N ALA A 181 11.21 29.31 -9.87
CA ALA A 181 12.07 29.10 -8.71
C ALA A 181 13.22 28.11 -8.97
N SER A 182 12.98 27.07 -9.77
CA SER A 182 13.95 25.98 -9.99
C SER A 182 14.75 26.10 -11.29
N GLY A 183 14.24 26.81 -12.30
CA GLY A 183 14.78 26.86 -13.65
C GLY A 183 14.62 25.57 -14.45
N SER A 184 13.92 24.56 -13.92
CA SER A 184 13.73 23.26 -14.57
C SER A 184 12.26 22.82 -14.51
N LEU A 185 11.89 21.92 -15.42
CA LEU A 185 10.58 21.26 -15.46
C LEU A 185 10.66 19.81 -14.98
N ASP A 186 11.89 19.28 -14.82
CA ASP A 186 12.14 17.91 -14.40
C ASP A 186 12.02 17.80 -12.88
N LEU A 187 11.25 16.82 -12.41
CA LEU A 187 10.95 16.68 -10.98
C LEU A 187 12.20 16.37 -10.16
N SER A 188 13.20 15.70 -10.74
CA SER A 188 14.48 15.45 -10.09
C SER A 188 15.25 16.73 -9.78
N ASP A 189 15.26 17.68 -10.71
CA ASP A 189 15.96 18.96 -10.54
C ASP A 189 15.23 19.85 -9.54
N ILE A 190 13.89 19.85 -9.61
CA ILE A 190 13.04 20.58 -8.66
C ILE A 190 13.23 20.05 -7.25
N ASN A 191 13.37 18.73 -7.09
CA ASN A 191 13.66 18.12 -5.80
C ASN A 191 14.98 18.65 -5.22
N LEU A 192 16.05 18.69 -6.03
CA LEU A 192 17.34 19.24 -5.61
C LEU A 192 17.23 20.69 -5.13
N VAL A 193 16.52 21.54 -5.89
CA VAL A 193 16.29 22.94 -5.51
C VAL A 193 15.42 23.05 -4.25
N SER A 194 14.40 22.20 -4.11
CA SER A 194 13.49 22.23 -2.95
C SER A 194 14.23 21.97 -1.62
N ARG A 195 15.32 21.20 -1.67
CA ARG A 195 16.14 20.85 -0.50
C ARG A 195 17.20 21.90 -0.17
N ALA A 196 17.50 22.83 -1.07
CA ALA A 196 18.47 23.88 -0.82
C ALA A 196 18.01 24.84 0.30
N GLU A 197 18.95 25.39 1.06
CA GLU A 197 18.72 26.34 2.16
C GLU A 197 18.37 27.78 1.69
N GLN A 198 17.80 27.92 0.49
CA GLN A 198 17.38 29.22 -0.04
C GLN A 198 15.98 29.61 0.45
N ASP A 199 15.59 30.87 0.21
CA ASP A 199 14.23 31.35 0.46
C ASP A 199 13.21 30.53 -0.35
N LYS A 200 12.38 29.75 0.36
CA LYS A 200 11.39 28.85 -0.22
C LYS A 200 10.05 29.53 -0.50
N THR A 201 9.92 30.84 -0.29
CA THR A 201 8.64 31.57 -0.42
C THR A 201 7.98 31.34 -1.78
N PHE A 202 8.74 31.44 -2.88
CA PHE A 202 8.21 31.20 -4.23
C PHE A 202 7.77 29.74 -4.44
N LEU A 203 8.53 28.77 -3.90
CA LEU A 203 8.17 27.34 -3.97
C LEU A 203 6.89 27.05 -3.19
N VAL A 204 6.74 27.59 -1.97
CA VAL A 204 5.55 27.42 -1.14
C VAL A 204 4.33 28.07 -1.80
N PHE A 205 4.49 29.25 -2.42
CA PHE A 205 3.38 29.89 -3.12
C PHE A 205 2.92 29.09 -4.34
N GLY A 206 3.85 28.57 -5.15
CA GLY A 206 3.52 27.66 -6.25
C GLY A 206 2.92 26.34 -5.78
N LEU A 207 3.38 25.81 -4.65
CA LEU A 207 2.85 24.61 -4.00
C LEU A 207 1.37 24.78 -3.62
N VAL A 208 0.94 25.93 -3.09
CA VAL A 208 -0.48 26.19 -2.76
C VAL A 208 -1.37 26.00 -3.99
N PHE A 209 -0.95 26.53 -5.15
CA PHE A 209 -1.69 26.39 -6.40
C PHE A 209 -1.70 24.96 -6.95
N ILE A 210 -0.57 24.25 -6.85
CA ILE A 210 -0.48 22.82 -7.21
C ILE A 210 -1.41 21.99 -6.34
N VAL A 211 -1.38 22.20 -5.02
CA VAL A 211 -2.26 21.52 -4.06
C VAL A 211 -3.72 21.83 -4.33
N GLY A 212 -4.07 23.07 -4.69
CA GLY A 212 -5.42 23.44 -5.11
C GLY A 212 -5.88 22.66 -6.35
N GLY A 213 -5.01 22.53 -7.36
CA GLY A 213 -5.26 21.72 -8.56
C GLY A 213 -5.44 20.23 -8.24
N LEU A 214 -4.55 19.67 -7.42
CA LEU A 214 -4.62 18.29 -6.92
C LEU A 214 -5.93 18.04 -6.16
N ALA A 215 -6.27 18.92 -5.21
CA ALA A 215 -7.48 18.84 -4.42
C ALA A 215 -8.74 18.84 -5.31
N PHE A 216 -8.78 19.69 -6.35
CA PHE A 216 -9.86 19.68 -7.32
C PHE A 216 -9.96 18.34 -8.07
N LYS A 217 -8.83 17.79 -8.54
CA LYS A 217 -8.81 16.53 -9.31
C LYS A 217 -9.21 15.32 -8.48
N PHE A 218 -8.88 15.29 -7.19
CA PHE A 218 -9.44 14.30 -6.27
C PHE A 218 -10.92 14.55 -5.96
N GLY A 219 -11.37 15.80 -6.00
CA GLY A 219 -12.66 16.22 -5.46
C GLY A 219 -12.62 16.39 -3.93
N ALA A 220 -11.47 16.77 -3.38
CA ALA A 220 -11.29 17.04 -1.96
C ALA A 220 -11.89 18.40 -1.55
N VAL A 221 -12.34 18.52 -0.30
CA VAL A 221 -12.86 19.78 0.27
C VAL A 221 -11.69 20.73 0.51
N PRO A 222 -11.77 22.02 0.10
CA PRO A 222 -12.96 22.77 -0.34
C PRO A 222 -13.27 22.72 -1.85
N PHE A 223 -12.43 22.12 -2.68
CA PHE A 223 -12.56 22.10 -4.15
C PHE A 223 -13.54 21.04 -4.71
N HIS A 224 -14.30 20.38 -3.83
CA HIS A 224 -15.22 19.28 -4.13
C HIS A 224 -16.55 19.66 -4.82
N MET A 225 -16.88 20.94 -4.96
CA MET A 225 -18.24 21.40 -5.32
C MET A 225 -18.77 20.84 -6.65
N TRP A 226 -17.89 20.47 -7.57
CA TRP A 226 -18.26 19.88 -8.85
C TRP A 226 -18.74 18.42 -8.71
N VAL A 227 -18.23 17.66 -7.73
CA VAL A 227 -18.37 16.20 -7.66
C VAL A 227 -19.84 15.74 -7.58
N PRO A 228 -20.68 16.28 -6.67
CA PRO A 228 -22.06 15.81 -6.53
C PRO A 228 -22.93 16.11 -7.76
N ASP A 229 -22.77 17.31 -8.33
CA ASP A 229 -23.55 17.76 -9.48
C ASP A 229 -23.15 16.99 -10.75
N VAL A 230 -21.86 16.78 -10.95
CA VAL A 230 -21.36 16.03 -12.11
C VAL A 230 -21.73 14.56 -12.03
N TYR A 231 -21.61 13.92 -10.87
CA TYR A 231 -21.95 12.50 -10.75
C TYR A 231 -23.44 12.25 -10.97
N GLN A 232 -24.29 13.16 -10.49
CA GLN A 232 -25.73 13.05 -10.63
C GLN A 232 -26.20 13.33 -12.06
N GLY A 233 -25.78 14.45 -12.66
CA GLY A 233 -26.26 14.90 -13.96
C GLY A 233 -25.67 14.14 -15.15
N THR A 234 -24.49 13.54 -14.99
CA THR A 234 -23.84 12.77 -16.04
C THR A 234 -24.52 11.40 -16.24
N PRO A 235 -24.56 10.85 -17.48
CA PRO A 235 -25.06 9.50 -17.71
C PRO A 235 -24.23 8.48 -16.91
N THR A 236 -24.87 7.49 -16.30
CA THR A 236 -24.22 6.56 -15.34
C THR A 236 -22.98 5.87 -15.93
N GLY A 237 -23.00 5.50 -17.22
CA GLY A 237 -21.83 4.94 -17.90
C GLY A 237 -20.61 5.87 -17.92
N ALA A 238 -20.81 7.18 -18.07
CA ALA A 238 -19.74 8.18 -17.99
C ALA A 238 -19.38 8.51 -16.53
N THR A 239 -20.35 8.56 -15.61
CA THR A 239 -20.09 8.76 -14.17
C THR A 239 -19.16 7.67 -13.62
N LEU A 240 -19.32 6.43 -14.07
CA LEU A 240 -18.47 5.31 -13.67
C LEU A 240 -17.01 5.55 -14.07
N LEU A 241 -16.74 6.09 -15.27
CA LEU A 241 -15.40 6.47 -15.71
C LEU A 241 -14.86 7.65 -14.89
N ILE A 242 -15.66 8.69 -14.68
CA ILE A 242 -15.27 9.89 -13.91
C ILE A 242 -14.92 9.54 -12.46
N ALA A 243 -15.62 8.58 -11.85
CA ALA A 243 -15.47 8.24 -10.44
C ALA A 243 -14.30 7.30 -10.11
N THR A 244 -13.63 6.72 -11.12
CA THR A 244 -12.73 5.58 -10.93
C THR A 244 -11.30 5.86 -11.41
N GLY A 245 -10.94 5.45 -12.64
CA GLY A 245 -9.58 5.56 -13.19
C GLY A 245 -8.89 6.93 -13.00
N PRO A 246 -9.58 8.06 -13.21
CA PRO A 246 -9.01 9.40 -12.98
C PRO A 246 -8.48 9.61 -11.56
N LYS A 247 -9.05 8.95 -10.53
CA LYS A 247 -8.56 9.07 -9.16
C LYS A 247 -7.23 8.35 -8.94
N LEU A 248 -6.96 7.25 -9.65
CA LEU A 248 -5.65 6.58 -9.64
C LEU A 248 -4.59 7.49 -10.24
N ALA A 249 -4.94 8.15 -11.34
CA ALA A 249 -4.06 9.09 -12.02
C ALA A 249 -3.80 10.33 -11.12
N SER A 250 -4.82 10.87 -10.46
CA SER A 250 -4.66 11.95 -9.47
C SER A 250 -3.75 11.54 -8.31
N PHE A 251 -3.82 10.29 -7.86
CA PHE A 251 -2.89 9.74 -6.87
C PHE A 251 -1.45 9.69 -7.37
N ALA A 252 -1.22 9.19 -8.58
CA ALA A 252 0.11 9.20 -9.18
C ALA A 252 0.67 10.63 -9.29
N MET A 253 -0.16 11.57 -9.74
CA MET A 253 0.21 12.98 -9.84
C MET A 253 0.58 13.57 -8.47
N ALA A 254 -0.20 13.28 -7.43
CA ALA A 254 0.09 13.73 -6.07
C ALA A 254 1.42 13.17 -5.55
N TYR A 255 1.64 11.87 -5.75
CA TYR A 255 2.88 11.21 -5.35
C TYR A 255 4.08 11.82 -6.07
N ARG A 256 4.03 11.92 -7.41
CA ARG A 256 5.17 12.41 -8.20
C ARG A 256 5.48 13.88 -7.94
N LEU A 257 4.46 14.76 -7.85
CA LEU A 257 4.70 16.17 -7.56
C LEU A 257 5.17 16.41 -6.13
N LEU A 258 4.47 15.85 -5.15
CA LEU A 258 4.68 16.22 -3.74
C LEU A 258 5.79 15.38 -3.09
N VAL A 259 5.78 14.07 -3.31
CA VAL A 259 6.72 13.13 -2.68
C VAL A 259 8.05 13.12 -3.43
N GLU A 260 8.02 12.94 -4.75
CA GLU A 260 9.25 12.87 -5.55
C GLU A 260 9.80 14.25 -5.90
N GLY A 261 8.93 15.21 -6.26
CA GLY A 261 9.34 16.53 -6.72
C GLY A 261 9.59 17.56 -5.60
N LEU A 262 8.83 17.53 -4.51
CA LEU A 262 8.84 18.57 -3.47
C LEU A 262 9.08 18.07 -2.03
N PRO A 263 10.02 17.13 -1.78
CA PRO A 263 10.29 16.68 -0.42
C PRO A 263 10.89 17.78 0.46
N GLY A 264 11.51 18.82 -0.12
CA GLY A 264 12.10 19.93 0.65
C GLY A 264 11.10 20.91 1.27
N VAL A 265 9.81 20.82 0.91
CA VAL A 265 8.67 21.59 1.48
C VAL A 265 7.57 20.65 2.00
N VAL A 266 7.99 19.48 2.48
CA VAL A 266 7.09 18.41 2.97
C VAL A 266 6.24 18.82 4.16
N ALA A 267 6.81 19.59 5.08
CA ALA A 267 6.03 20.14 6.18
C ALA A 267 4.83 20.95 5.64
N ASP A 268 5.05 21.84 4.66
CA ASP A 268 3.99 22.70 4.12
C ASP A 268 2.89 21.88 3.45
N TRP A 269 3.24 20.95 2.54
CA TRP A 269 2.22 20.17 1.85
C TRP A 269 1.54 19.14 2.75
N GLN A 270 2.23 18.54 3.74
CA GLN A 270 1.59 17.64 4.72
C GLN A 270 0.51 18.38 5.53
N HIS A 271 0.79 19.60 5.98
CA HIS A 271 -0.21 20.41 6.69
C HIS A 271 -1.41 20.74 5.81
N MET A 272 -1.19 21.08 4.53
CA MET A 272 -2.29 21.29 3.59
C MET A 272 -3.11 20.01 3.38
N MET A 273 -2.46 18.87 3.16
CA MET A 273 -3.13 17.57 3.00
C MET A 273 -3.92 17.16 4.25
N LEU A 274 -3.40 17.43 5.45
CA LEU A 274 -4.08 17.18 6.71
C LEU A 274 -5.41 17.94 6.80
N ILE A 275 -5.41 19.23 6.44
CA ILE A 275 -6.62 20.07 6.40
C ILE A 275 -7.61 19.53 5.37
N LEU A 276 -7.16 19.25 4.15
CA LEU A 276 -7.99 18.71 3.08
C LEU A 276 -8.60 17.35 3.48
N ALA A 277 -7.83 16.48 4.13
CA ALA A 277 -8.25 15.17 4.59
C ALA A 277 -9.35 15.28 5.65
N GLY A 278 -9.12 16.07 6.71
CA GLY A 278 -10.07 16.28 7.79
C GLY A 278 -11.39 16.88 7.30
N LEU A 279 -11.32 17.91 6.45
CA LEU A 279 -12.51 18.53 5.88
C LEU A 279 -13.27 17.57 4.95
N SER A 280 -12.57 16.77 4.14
CA SER A 280 -13.20 15.81 3.23
C SER A 280 -13.91 14.69 4.00
N LEU A 281 -13.31 14.19 5.08
CA LEU A 281 -13.93 13.22 5.99
C LEU A 281 -15.19 13.78 6.65
N ALA A 282 -15.14 15.04 7.11
CA ALA A 282 -16.25 15.71 7.75
C ALA A 282 -17.42 15.93 6.79
N PHE A 283 -17.22 16.76 5.76
CA PHE A 283 -18.28 17.18 4.84
C PHE A 283 -18.78 16.01 3.99
N GLY A 284 -17.89 15.12 3.56
CA GLY A 284 -18.26 13.94 2.79
C GLY A 284 -19.23 13.03 3.56
N ASN A 285 -18.95 12.72 4.83
CA ASN A 285 -19.81 11.83 5.60
C ASN A 285 -21.09 12.53 6.11
N LEU A 286 -20.98 13.77 6.59
CA LEU A 286 -22.14 14.49 7.15
C LEU A 286 -23.19 14.82 6.08
N ILE A 287 -22.77 15.29 4.90
CA ILE A 287 -23.70 15.67 3.84
C ILE A 287 -24.30 14.44 3.15
N ALA A 288 -23.56 13.33 3.04
CA ALA A 288 -24.05 12.08 2.48
C ALA A 288 -25.32 11.55 3.18
N ILE A 289 -25.45 11.76 4.49
CA ILE A 289 -26.62 11.34 5.28
C ILE A 289 -27.90 11.97 4.75
N ALA A 290 -27.85 13.26 4.42
CA ALA A 290 -29.00 14.03 3.96
C ALA A 290 -29.41 13.71 2.51
N GLN A 291 -28.59 12.97 1.75
CA GLN A 291 -28.87 12.69 0.34
C GLN A 291 -29.90 11.58 0.18
N THR A 292 -30.85 11.81 -0.72
CA THR A 292 -31.85 10.82 -1.19
C THR A 292 -31.48 10.23 -2.56
N ASN A 293 -30.81 11.02 -3.40
CA ASN A 293 -30.29 10.58 -4.69
C ASN A 293 -29.04 9.70 -4.47
N LEU A 294 -29.05 8.51 -5.05
CA LEU A 294 -28.02 7.49 -4.90
C LEU A 294 -26.68 7.92 -5.50
N LYS A 295 -26.67 8.48 -6.72
CA LYS A 295 -25.44 8.96 -7.37
C LYS A 295 -24.82 10.12 -6.58
N ARG A 296 -25.65 11.07 -6.11
CA ARG A 296 -25.21 12.21 -5.29
C ARG A 296 -24.69 11.77 -3.93
N MET A 297 -25.34 10.80 -3.28
CA MET A 297 -24.84 10.20 -2.04
C MET A 297 -23.48 9.53 -2.23
N LEU A 298 -23.31 8.76 -3.32
CA LEU A 298 -22.05 8.12 -3.68
C LEU A 298 -20.95 9.13 -4.05
N ALA A 299 -21.33 10.30 -4.56
CA ALA A 299 -20.40 11.40 -4.80
C ALA A 299 -19.80 11.94 -3.49
N TYR A 300 -20.65 12.20 -2.48
CA TYR A 300 -20.19 12.61 -1.14
C TYR A 300 -19.44 11.51 -0.40
N SER A 301 -19.86 10.25 -0.56
CA SER A 301 -19.06 9.08 -0.18
C SER A 301 -17.67 9.16 -0.81
N GLY A 302 -17.57 9.35 -2.12
CA GLY A 302 -16.29 9.50 -2.82
C GLY A 302 -15.40 10.63 -2.29
N ILE A 303 -15.99 11.73 -1.85
CA ILE A 303 -15.27 12.84 -1.18
C ILE A 303 -14.71 12.38 0.17
N ALA A 304 -15.51 11.68 0.99
CA ALA A 304 -15.03 11.13 2.26
C ALA A 304 -13.91 10.10 2.08
N GLN A 305 -14.02 9.25 1.06
CA GLN A 305 -13.02 8.21 0.75
C GLN A 305 -11.67 8.82 0.31
N VAL A 306 -11.70 9.94 -0.42
CA VAL A 306 -10.48 10.72 -0.73
C VAL A 306 -9.79 11.20 0.55
N GLY A 307 -10.56 11.53 1.59
CA GLY A 307 -10.00 11.90 2.90
C GLY A 307 -9.04 10.84 3.46
N PHE A 308 -9.39 9.55 3.37
CA PHE A 308 -8.51 8.46 3.77
C PHE A 308 -7.27 8.32 2.88
N VAL A 309 -7.40 8.51 1.56
CA VAL A 309 -6.24 8.53 0.65
C VAL A 309 -5.24 9.61 1.06
N LEU A 310 -5.74 10.82 1.34
CA LEU A 310 -4.90 11.93 1.79
C LEU A 310 -4.27 11.67 3.17
N LEU A 311 -4.98 10.99 4.08
CA LEU A 311 -4.41 10.56 5.36
C LEU A 311 -3.24 9.59 5.21
N GLY A 312 -3.28 8.67 4.23
CA GLY A 312 -2.13 7.80 3.96
C GLY A 312 -0.92 8.60 3.43
N LEU A 313 -1.16 9.64 2.61
CA LEU A 313 -0.08 10.48 2.07
C LEU A 313 0.63 11.34 3.14
N ILE A 314 -0.06 11.77 4.19
CA ILE A 314 0.58 12.58 5.25
C ILE A 314 1.54 11.78 6.12
N ALA A 315 1.37 10.46 6.23
CA ALA A 315 2.13 9.64 7.18
C ALA A 315 3.58 9.31 6.75
N GLY A 316 4.03 9.81 5.58
CA GLY A 316 5.28 9.37 4.96
C GLY A 316 6.57 9.99 5.52
N MET A 317 6.49 11.16 6.16
CA MET A 317 7.64 11.83 6.77
C MET A 317 7.35 12.19 8.23
N VAL A 318 8.22 11.76 9.13
CA VAL A 318 8.09 11.92 10.59
C VAL A 318 9.45 12.27 11.17
N ASP A 319 9.50 13.36 11.95
CA ASP A 319 10.72 13.87 12.61
C ASP A 319 11.91 14.04 11.66
N GLY A 320 11.67 14.45 10.41
CA GLY A 320 12.72 14.61 9.41
C GLY A 320 13.10 13.33 8.66
N SER A 321 12.53 12.17 9.02
CA SER A 321 12.86 10.86 8.46
C SER A 321 11.76 10.29 7.56
N PHE A 322 12.15 9.57 6.51
CA PHE A 322 11.25 8.90 5.56
C PHE A 322 11.10 7.39 5.84
N GLN A 323 11.37 6.94 7.06
CA GLN A 323 11.36 5.49 7.39
C GLN A 323 9.98 4.86 7.20
N LEU A 324 8.91 5.63 7.45
CA LEU A 324 7.53 5.18 7.32
C LEU A 324 6.96 5.40 5.90
N ALA A 325 7.73 5.97 4.97
CA ALA A 325 7.27 6.26 3.61
C ALA A 325 6.69 5.05 2.87
N PRO A 326 7.31 3.84 2.90
CA PRO A 326 6.74 2.67 2.22
C PRO A 326 5.38 2.26 2.78
N LEU A 327 5.22 2.30 4.11
CA LEU A 327 3.96 1.99 4.79
C LEU A 327 2.89 3.04 4.45
N ALA A 328 3.23 4.32 4.57
CA ALA A 328 2.33 5.44 4.35
C ALA A 328 1.82 5.49 2.90
N TYR A 329 2.73 5.62 1.93
CA TYR A 329 2.36 5.75 0.53
C TYR A 329 1.78 4.43 -0.03
N GLY A 330 2.28 3.28 0.44
CA GLY A 330 1.71 1.97 0.12
C GLY A 330 0.27 1.80 0.64
N SER A 331 -0.01 2.26 1.87
CA SER A 331 -1.37 2.23 2.44
C SER A 331 -2.35 3.10 1.64
N SER A 332 -1.92 4.30 1.25
CA SER A 332 -2.71 5.23 0.45
C SER A 332 -3.00 4.66 -0.95
N MET A 333 -1.98 4.07 -1.59
CA MET A 333 -2.12 3.41 -2.88
C MET A 333 -3.09 2.23 -2.80
N PHE A 334 -2.93 1.37 -1.79
CA PHE A 334 -3.84 0.24 -1.57
C PHE A 334 -5.28 0.71 -1.31
N TYR A 335 -5.45 1.82 -0.60
CA TYR A 335 -6.75 2.43 -0.37
C TYR A 335 -7.41 2.88 -1.67
N ILE A 336 -6.70 3.63 -2.52
CA ILE A 336 -7.30 4.13 -3.76
C ILE A 336 -7.60 2.99 -4.75
N LEU A 337 -6.78 1.96 -4.80
CA LEU A 337 -7.03 0.76 -5.61
C LEU A 337 -8.31 0.03 -5.18
N THR A 338 -8.47 -0.21 -3.89
CA THR A 338 -9.63 -0.90 -3.33
C THR A 338 -10.90 -0.06 -3.41
N TYR A 339 -10.77 1.26 -3.26
CA TYR A 339 -11.83 2.22 -3.54
C TYR A 339 -12.31 2.13 -4.99
N VAL A 340 -11.39 2.09 -5.97
CA VAL A 340 -11.75 2.03 -7.40
C VAL A 340 -12.49 0.74 -7.72
N ILE A 341 -12.00 -0.41 -7.25
CA ILE A 341 -12.67 -1.72 -7.43
C ILE A 341 -14.10 -1.66 -6.88
N THR A 342 -14.25 -1.18 -5.64
CA THR A 342 -15.56 -1.12 -4.98
C THR A 342 -16.51 -0.12 -5.67
N THR A 343 -15.98 1.02 -6.13
CA THR A 343 -16.74 2.07 -6.81
C THR A 343 -17.19 1.63 -8.22
N LEU A 344 -16.33 0.92 -8.96
CA LEU A 344 -16.66 0.30 -10.25
C LEU A 344 -17.84 -0.67 -10.10
N GLY A 345 -17.80 -1.56 -9.10
CA GLY A 345 -18.90 -2.47 -8.83
C GLY A 345 -20.20 -1.74 -8.46
N THR A 346 -20.09 -0.67 -7.67
CA THR A 346 -21.27 0.08 -7.18
C THR A 346 -21.96 0.84 -8.32
N PHE A 347 -21.22 1.65 -9.08
CA PHE A 347 -21.80 2.34 -10.25
C PHE A 347 -22.15 1.38 -11.37
N GLY A 348 -21.41 0.28 -11.52
CA GLY A 348 -21.72 -0.80 -12.46
C GLY A 348 -23.08 -1.42 -12.17
N LEU A 349 -23.37 -1.70 -10.89
CA LEU A 349 -24.69 -2.18 -10.49
C LEU A 349 -25.79 -1.16 -10.79
N ILE A 350 -25.58 0.13 -10.52
CA ILE A 350 -26.53 1.19 -10.87
C ILE A 350 -26.79 1.22 -12.38
N ALA A 351 -25.74 1.11 -13.21
CA ALA A 351 -25.87 1.05 -14.66
C ALA A 351 -26.64 -0.20 -15.14
N LEU A 352 -26.44 -1.35 -14.47
CA LEU A 352 -27.13 -2.61 -14.78
C LEU A 352 -28.59 -2.65 -14.29
N MET A 353 -28.93 -1.86 -13.26
CA MET A 353 -30.31 -1.67 -12.79
C MET A 353 -31.13 -0.76 -13.72
N ALA A 354 -30.46 0.13 -14.45
CA ALA A 354 -31.10 1.04 -15.38
C ALA A 354 -31.61 0.28 -16.62
N ARG A 355 -32.80 0.66 -17.10
CA ARG A 355 -33.48 0.05 -18.26
C ARG A 355 -34.14 1.14 -19.10
N SER A 356 -34.64 0.80 -20.28
CA SER A 356 -35.39 1.76 -21.09
C SER A 356 -36.52 2.42 -20.28
N GLY A 357 -36.49 3.77 -20.20
CA GLY A 357 -37.46 4.58 -19.47
C GLY A 357 -37.30 4.61 -17.94
N PHE A 358 -36.30 3.95 -17.35
CA PHE A 358 -36.06 3.95 -15.90
C PHE A 358 -34.57 4.12 -15.56
N GLU A 359 -34.30 5.10 -14.71
CA GLU A 359 -32.98 5.36 -14.11
C GLU A 359 -33.03 5.01 -12.62
N CYS A 360 -32.03 4.28 -12.14
CA CYS A 360 -31.87 4.01 -10.72
C CYS A 360 -31.22 5.24 -10.06
N GLU A 361 -32.01 6.24 -9.70
CA GLU A 361 -31.51 7.53 -9.22
C GLU A 361 -31.63 7.72 -7.71
N THR A 362 -32.62 7.10 -7.08
CA THR A 362 -32.94 7.29 -5.67
C THR A 362 -32.65 6.02 -4.87
N ILE A 363 -32.45 6.19 -3.56
CA ILE A 363 -32.29 5.04 -2.65
C ILE A 363 -33.56 4.16 -2.66
N GLU A 364 -34.73 4.76 -2.90
CA GLU A 364 -35.99 4.04 -2.93
C GLU A 364 -36.12 3.05 -4.09
N ASP A 365 -35.43 3.31 -5.20
CA ASP A 365 -35.40 2.43 -6.37
C ASP A 365 -34.80 1.04 -6.05
N LEU A 366 -34.06 0.96 -4.94
CA LEU A 366 -33.47 -0.27 -4.43
C LEU A 366 -34.39 -1.07 -3.49
N LYS A 367 -35.59 -0.57 -3.15
CA LYS A 367 -36.53 -1.26 -2.24
C LYS A 367 -36.80 -2.70 -2.69
N GLY A 368 -36.68 -3.64 -1.75
CA GLY A 368 -36.96 -5.06 -2.01
C GLY A 368 -36.08 -5.72 -3.08
N LEU A 369 -34.90 -5.18 -3.42
CA LEU A 369 -34.00 -5.75 -4.43
C LEU A 369 -33.64 -7.22 -4.13
N HIS A 370 -33.53 -7.61 -2.87
CA HIS A 370 -33.23 -9.00 -2.50
C HIS A 370 -34.28 -10.01 -2.99
N LYS A 371 -35.56 -9.61 -3.14
CA LYS A 371 -36.62 -10.47 -3.71
C LYS A 371 -36.60 -10.49 -5.23
N ARG A 372 -36.23 -9.36 -5.84
CA ARG A 372 -36.21 -9.18 -7.30
C ARG A 372 -34.97 -9.84 -7.94
N SER A 373 -33.82 -9.63 -7.33
CA SER A 373 -32.52 -10.19 -7.74
C SER A 373 -31.64 -10.39 -6.50
N PRO A 374 -31.76 -11.55 -5.83
CA PRO A 374 -30.98 -11.86 -4.62
C PRO A 374 -29.47 -11.71 -4.84
N TRP A 375 -29.00 -12.09 -6.03
CA TRP A 375 -27.60 -11.98 -6.42
C TRP A 375 -27.09 -10.53 -6.45
N MET A 376 -27.81 -9.63 -7.13
CA MET A 376 -27.41 -8.22 -7.21
C MET A 376 -27.49 -7.56 -5.83
N ALA A 377 -28.50 -7.90 -5.02
CA ALA A 377 -28.61 -7.43 -3.64
C ALA A 377 -27.43 -7.90 -2.77
N LEU A 378 -26.96 -9.14 -2.93
CA LEU A 378 -25.78 -9.66 -2.23
C LEU A 378 -24.52 -8.91 -2.63
N VAL A 379 -24.27 -8.73 -3.93
CA VAL A 379 -23.09 -8.00 -4.39
C VAL A 379 -23.14 -6.53 -3.93
N MET A 380 -24.28 -5.85 -4.04
CA MET A 380 -24.44 -4.49 -3.52
C MET A 380 -24.17 -4.42 -2.02
N LEU A 381 -24.63 -5.40 -1.24
CA LEU A 381 -24.34 -5.49 0.19
C LEU A 381 -22.84 -5.57 0.45
N LEU A 382 -22.12 -6.46 -0.25
CA LEU A 382 -20.67 -6.60 -0.11
C LEU A 382 -19.92 -5.30 -0.47
N LEU A 383 -20.35 -4.61 -1.53
CA LEU A 383 -19.78 -3.33 -1.94
C LEU A 383 -20.05 -2.21 -0.92
N MET A 384 -21.28 -2.13 -0.39
CA MET A 384 -21.62 -1.17 0.67
C MET A 384 -20.84 -1.44 1.96
N PHE A 385 -20.65 -2.71 2.33
CA PHE A 385 -19.84 -3.11 3.48
C PHE A 385 -18.35 -2.76 3.28
N SER A 386 -17.83 -2.92 2.07
CA SER A 386 -16.48 -2.48 1.71
C SER A 386 -16.32 -0.97 1.85
N LEU A 387 -17.22 -0.17 1.28
CA LEU A 387 -17.14 1.30 1.43
C LEU A 387 -17.31 1.75 2.90
N ALA A 388 -18.15 1.07 3.67
CA ALA A 388 -18.31 1.30 5.11
C ALA A 388 -17.06 0.90 5.91
N GLY A 389 -16.31 -0.10 5.43
CA GLY A 389 -15.18 -0.70 6.14
C GLY A 389 -15.63 -1.72 7.18
N ILE A 390 -16.47 -2.69 6.77
CA ILE A 390 -16.97 -3.76 7.64
C ILE A 390 -16.30 -5.09 7.26
N PRO A 391 -15.68 -5.83 8.21
CA PRO A 391 -15.12 -7.16 7.94
C PRO A 391 -16.18 -8.14 7.40
N PRO A 392 -15.84 -9.08 6.50
CA PRO A 392 -14.50 -9.44 6.01
C PRO A 392 -14.09 -8.72 4.70
N THR A 393 -14.65 -7.55 4.38
CA THR A 393 -14.39 -6.88 3.09
C THR A 393 -13.06 -6.13 3.06
N VAL A 394 -12.47 -5.99 1.87
CA VAL A 394 -11.17 -5.32 1.68
C VAL A 394 -11.13 -3.88 2.18
N GLY A 395 -12.25 -3.15 2.10
CA GLY A 395 -12.31 -1.77 2.56
C GLY A 395 -12.09 -1.60 4.06
N PHE A 396 -12.34 -2.63 4.88
CA PHE A 396 -11.97 -2.62 6.31
C PHE A 396 -10.45 -2.59 6.48
N TYR A 397 -9.74 -3.51 5.82
CA TYR A 397 -8.27 -3.60 5.90
C TYR A 397 -7.59 -2.39 5.28
N ALA A 398 -8.12 -1.86 4.18
CA ALA A 398 -7.61 -0.63 3.59
C ALA A 398 -7.67 0.54 4.58
N LYS A 399 -8.80 0.75 5.27
CA LYS A 399 -8.91 1.76 6.33
C LYS A 399 -7.96 1.48 7.50
N LEU A 400 -7.85 0.23 7.92
CA LEU A 400 -7.00 -0.17 9.04
C LEU A 400 -5.53 0.19 8.78
N ILE A 401 -4.98 -0.18 7.61
CA ILE A 401 -3.57 0.07 7.28
C ILE A 401 -3.29 1.58 7.14
N VAL A 402 -4.23 2.35 6.59
CA VAL A 402 -4.11 3.82 6.55
C VAL A 402 -4.10 4.39 7.98
N LEU A 403 -5.01 3.96 8.84
CA LEU A 403 -5.06 4.42 10.23
C LEU A 403 -3.81 4.01 11.02
N GLU A 404 -3.28 2.81 10.77
CA GLU A 404 -2.01 2.35 11.34
C GLU A 404 -0.86 3.28 10.95
N ALA A 405 -0.71 3.61 9.65
CA ALA A 405 0.31 4.55 9.19
C ALA A 405 0.17 5.93 9.85
N VAL A 406 -1.06 6.43 10.00
CA VAL A 406 -1.33 7.73 10.64
C VAL A 406 -1.02 7.70 12.14
N VAL A 407 -1.33 6.61 12.85
CA VAL A 407 -1.05 6.49 14.28
C VAL A 407 0.46 6.37 14.53
N VAL A 408 1.15 5.53 13.77
CA VAL A 408 2.61 5.35 13.89
C VAL A 408 3.37 6.63 13.52
N SER A 409 2.79 7.47 12.65
CA SER A 409 3.36 8.79 12.33
C SER A 409 3.06 9.89 13.36
N GLY A 410 2.49 9.56 14.52
CA GLY A 410 2.23 10.51 15.60
C GLY A 410 0.93 11.32 15.46
N HIS A 411 0.14 11.10 14.40
CA HIS A 411 -1.09 11.84 14.12
C HIS A 411 -2.33 11.19 14.75
N LEU A 412 -2.28 10.86 16.06
CA LEU A 412 -3.34 10.12 16.75
C LEU A 412 -4.71 10.79 16.67
N TRP A 413 -4.77 12.12 16.83
CA TRP A 413 -6.04 12.86 16.86
C TRP A 413 -6.82 12.78 15.55
N ILE A 414 -6.13 12.91 14.40
CA ILE A 414 -6.80 12.81 13.10
C ILE A 414 -7.21 11.37 12.78
N ALA A 415 -6.45 10.36 13.26
CA ALA A 415 -6.84 8.96 13.16
C ALA A 415 -8.16 8.69 13.92
N VAL A 416 -8.25 9.13 15.17
CA VAL A 416 -9.48 9.02 15.99
C VAL A 416 -10.65 9.74 15.30
N PHE A 417 -10.41 10.95 14.79
CA PHE A 417 -11.41 11.70 14.04
C PHE A 417 -11.88 10.95 12.78
N ALA A 418 -10.97 10.34 12.04
CA ALA A 418 -11.29 9.56 10.84
C ALA A 418 -12.13 8.31 11.16
N VAL A 419 -11.83 7.62 12.27
CA VAL A 419 -12.66 6.51 12.76
C VAL A 419 -14.07 7.00 13.08
N MET A 420 -14.22 8.10 13.82
CA MET A 420 -15.52 8.68 14.15
C MET A 420 -16.32 9.07 12.91
N MET A 421 -15.69 9.75 11.95
CA MET A 421 -16.35 10.09 10.68
C MET A 421 -16.70 8.85 9.84
N SER A 422 -15.90 7.79 9.89
CA SER A 422 -16.22 6.51 9.23
C SER A 422 -17.42 5.81 9.87
N LEU A 423 -17.55 5.86 11.20
CA LEU A 423 -18.73 5.33 11.91
C LEU A 423 -20.00 6.08 11.51
N ILE A 424 -19.93 7.41 11.42
CA ILE A 424 -21.02 8.24 10.87
C ILE A 424 -21.32 7.81 9.42
N GLY A 425 -20.28 7.56 8.63
CA GLY A 425 -20.42 7.11 7.25
C GLY A 425 -21.11 5.77 7.09
N ALA A 426 -20.88 4.82 8.02
CA ALA A 426 -21.52 3.52 8.01
C ALA A 426 -23.06 3.61 7.99
N PHE A 427 -23.64 4.66 8.59
CA PHE A 427 -25.09 4.86 8.61
C PHE A 427 -25.71 4.89 7.20
N TYR A 428 -25.17 5.69 6.27
CA TYR A 428 -25.79 5.84 4.95
C TYR A 428 -25.56 4.64 4.04
N TYR A 429 -24.46 3.90 4.21
CA TYR A 429 -24.24 2.62 3.52
C TYR A 429 -25.19 1.54 4.05
N LEU A 430 -25.33 1.43 5.37
CA LEU A 430 -26.27 0.49 5.99
C LEU A 430 -27.72 0.84 5.68
N ARG A 431 -28.05 2.13 5.48
CA ARG A 431 -29.37 2.56 4.99
C ARG A 431 -29.70 1.95 3.63
N ILE A 432 -28.74 1.92 2.70
CA ILE A 432 -28.93 1.27 1.38
C ILE A 432 -29.20 -0.22 1.56
N VAL A 433 -28.41 -0.91 2.39
CA VAL A 433 -28.60 -2.33 2.70
C VAL A 433 -29.98 -2.57 3.33
N LYS A 434 -30.36 -1.74 4.30
CA LYS A 434 -31.67 -1.79 4.94
C LYS A 434 -32.80 -1.69 3.92
N THR A 435 -32.70 -0.73 2.99
CA THR A 435 -33.73 -0.53 1.97
C THR A 435 -33.83 -1.70 0.99
N MET A 436 -32.72 -2.32 0.62
CA MET A 436 -32.74 -3.50 -0.26
C MET A 436 -33.39 -4.73 0.38
N TYR A 437 -33.16 -4.95 1.67
CA TYR A 437 -33.53 -6.19 2.37
C TYR A 437 -34.82 -6.11 3.18
N PHE A 438 -35.12 -4.97 3.79
CA PHE A 438 -36.21 -4.87 4.77
C PHE A 438 -37.40 -4.05 4.29
N ASP A 439 -37.22 -3.17 3.30
CA ASP A 439 -38.34 -2.39 2.77
C ASP A 439 -39.14 -3.17 1.72
N PRO A 440 -40.48 -3.04 1.72
CA PRO A 440 -41.32 -3.73 0.74
C PRO A 440 -41.03 -3.20 -0.67
N PRO A 441 -41.03 -4.07 -1.70
CA PRO A 441 -40.75 -3.67 -3.07
C PRO A 441 -41.83 -2.68 -3.57
N SER A 442 -41.39 -1.51 -4.03
CA SER A 442 -42.25 -0.51 -4.70
C SER A 442 -42.49 -0.86 -6.17
N ASP A 443 -41.56 -1.61 -6.76
CA ASP A 443 -41.58 -2.07 -8.15
C ASP A 443 -41.39 -3.60 -8.15
N ILE A 444 -42.15 -4.32 -8.97
CA ILE A 444 -42.14 -5.79 -9.06
C ILE A 444 -41.21 -6.26 -10.18
N SER A 445 -40.75 -5.35 -11.06
CA SER A 445 -39.90 -5.71 -12.20
C SER A 445 -38.55 -6.30 -11.74
N THR A 446 -38.17 -7.41 -12.38
CA THR A 446 -36.90 -8.09 -12.13
C THR A 446 -35.81 -7.50 -13.03
N PRO A 447 -34.71 -6.98 -12.46
CA PRO A 447 -33.56 -6.57 -13.26
C PRO A 447 -32.94 -7.80 -13.94
N GLU A 448 -32.85 -7.77 -15.27
CA GLU A 448 -32.20 -8.83 -16.05
C GLU A 448 -30.94 -8.29 -16.75
N PRO A 449 -29.80 -8.15 -16.02
CA PRO A 449 -28.56 -7.69 -16.62
C PRO A 449 -28.06 -8.70 -17.67
N ALA A 450 -27.33 -8.19 -18.67
CA ALA A 450 -26.65 -9.05 -19.63
C ALA A 450 -25.63 -9.96 -18.93
N ALA A 451 -25.36 -11.14 -19.51
CA ALA A 451 -24.52 -12.17 -18.90
C ALA A 451 -23.10 -11.67 -18.58
N ASP A 452 -22.51 -10.86 -19.47
CA ASP A 452 -21.21 -10.22 -19.28
C ASP A 452 -21.21 -9.24 -18.09
N GLY A 453 -22.20 -8.36 -18.00
CA GLY A 453 -22.36 -7.44 -16.87
C GLY A 453 -22.58 -8.17 -15.54
N ARG A 454 -23.38 -9.26 -15.54
CA ARG A 454 -23.61 -10.09 -14.35
C ARG A 454 -22.33 -10.79 -13.89
N PHE A 455 -21.52 -11.29 -14.83
CA PHE A 455 -20.24 -11.92 -14.54
C PHE A 455 -19.24 -10.90 -13.94
N MET A 456 -19.10 -9.72 -14.55
CA MET A 456 -18.22 -8.66 -14.04
C MET A 456 -18.63 -8.18 -12.64
N LEU A 457 -19.93 -8.11 -12.38
CA LEU A 457 -20.45 -7.75 -11.06
C LEU A 457 -20.09 -8.83 -10.02
N GLY A 458 -20.21 -10.10 -10.38
CA GLY A 458 -19.75 -11.22 -9.56
C GLY A 458 -18.27 -11.17 -9.25
N LEU A 459 -17.46 -10.92 -10.27
CA LEU A 459 -16.02 -10.78 -10.13
C LEU A 459 -15.66 -9.63 -9.16
N ASN A 460 -16.32 -8.47 -9.24
CA ASN A 460 -16.14 -7.39 -8.27
C ASN A 460 -16.48 -7.82 -6.84
N GLY A 461 -17.64 -8.47 -6.64
CA GLY A 461 -18.06 -8.95 -5.32
C GLY A 461 -17.08 -9.95 -4.72
N ILE A 462 -16.59 -10.90 -5.53
CA ILE A 462 -15.57 -11.88 -5.12
C ILE A 462 -14.25 -11.18 -4.80
N THR A 463 -13.76 -10.30 -5.66
CA THR A 463 -12.49 -9.59 -5.45
C THR A 463 -12.49 -8.81 -4.13
N VAL A 464 -13.59 -8.12 -3.80
CA VAL A 464 -13.72 -7.36 -2.54
C VAL A 464 -13.66 -8.25 -1.30
N VAL A 465 -14.16 -9.48 -1.37
CA VAL A 465 -14.09 -10.44 -0.25
C VAL A 465 -12.76 -11.14 -0.22
N VAL A 466 -12.26 -11.65 -1.35
CA VAL A 466 -10.98 -12.35 -1.44
C VAL A 466 -9.84 -11.44 -1.00
N LEU A 467 -9.77 -10.20 -1.47
CA LEU A 467 -8.75 -9.24 -1.03
C LEU A 467 -8.91 -8.85 0.46
N GLY A 468 -10.10 -9.01 1.05
CA GLY A 468 -10.30 -8.82 2.49
C GLY A 468 -10.03 -10.06 3.33
N LEU A 469 -10.12 -11.26 2.77
CA LEU A 469 -9.80 -12.52 3.45
C LEU A 469 -8.33 -12.88 3.35
N LEU A 470 -7.66 -12.45 2.29
CA LEU A 470 -6.21 -12.52 2.21
C LEU A 470 -5.66 -11.70 3.39
N PRO A 471 -4.78 -12.28 4.24
CA PRO A 471 -4.05 -11.46 5.18
C PRO A 471 -3.40 -10.34 4.35
N GLY A 472 -3.66 -9.08 4.71
CA GLY A 472 -3.03 -7.95 4.04
C GLY A 472 -1.51 -8.12 4.01
N PRO A 473 -0.74 -7.27 3.33
CA PRO A 473 0.72 -7.33 3.31
C PRO A 473 1.39 -7.00 4.67
N SER A 474 0.87 -7.54 5.78
CA SER A 474 1.55 -7.71 7.05
C SER A 474 2.28 -9.05 7.00
N THR A 475 3.57 -8.96 6.69
CA THR A 475 4.70 -9.93 6.85
C THR A 475 5.82 -9.68 5.82
N SER A 476 5.71 -8.64 4.97
CA SER A 476 6.75 -8.32 3.97
C SER A 476 8.11 -7.92 4.52
N MET A 477 8.25 -7.73 5.84
CA MET A 477 9.55 -7.54 6.49
C MET A 477 10.47 -8.77 6.36
N PHE A 478 9.91 -9.96 6.10
CA PHE A 478 10.67 -11.22 5.97
C PHE A 478 10.47 -11.91 4.60
N ASP A 479 10.02 -11.16 3.60
CA ASP A 479 9.85 -11.68 2.24
C ASP A 479 11.20 -11.81 1.54
N ARG A 480 11.77 -13.02 1.57
CA ARG A 480 13.06 -13.36 0.93
C ARG A 480 13.12 -13.01 -0.56
N SER A 481 11.99 -12.87 -1.25
CA SER A 481 11.98 -12.48 -2.66
C SER A 481 12.42 -11.03 -2.91
N LYS A 482 12.48 -10.20 -1.85
CA LYS A 482 12.96 -8.81 -1.89
C LYS A 482 14.39 -8.63 -1.36
N GLU A 483 15.02 -9.70 -0.86
CA GLU A 483 16.40 -9.65 -0.34
C GLU A 483 17.44 -9.53 -1.46
N SER A 484 17.12 -9.95 -2.70
CA SER A 484 18.05 -9.92 -3.84
C SER A 484 18.53 -8.51 -4.22
N SER A 485 17.77 -7.45 -3.85
CA SER A 485 18.21 -6.06 -4.05
C SER A 485 19.12 -5.52 -2.93
N LEU A 486 19.32 -6.29 -1.85
CA LEU A 486 20.14 -5.97 -0.69
C LEU A 486 21.38 -6.88 -0.57
N GLU A 487 21.44 -7.96 -1.35
CA GLU A 487 22.56 -8.92 -1.33
C GLU A 487 23.82 -8.33 -1.99
N GLU A 488 24.93 -8.33 -1.26
CA GLU A 488 26.27 -8.05 -1.81
C GLU A 488 26.89 -9.36 -2.33
N VAL A 489 27.46 -9.34 -3.52
CA VAL A 489 28.12 -10.52 -4.12
C VAL A 489 29.60 -10.51 -3.79
N GLY A 490 30.07 -11.52 -3.07
CA GLY A 490 31.50 -11.70 -2.79
C GLY A 490 32.30 -12.00 -4.06
N LEU A 491 33.34 -11.21 -4.31
CA LEU A 491 34.25 -11.35 -5.46
C LEU A 491 35.50 -12.14 -5.08
N THR A 492 36.19 -11.71 -4.01
CA THR A 492 37.41 -12.34 -3.49
C THR A 492 37.41 -12.29 -1.97
N SER A 493 38.05 -13.28 -1.33
CA SER A 493 38.15 -13.39 0.14
C SER A 493 39.60 -13.65 0.53
N GLU A 494 40.10 -12.88 1.49
CA GLU A 494 41.45 -12.99 2.05
C GLU A 494 41.36 -13.22 3.57
N GLU A 495 42.03 -14.25 4.08
CA GLU A 495 42.18 -14.44 5.54
C GLU A 495 43.36 -13.58 6.04
N VAL A 496 43.04 -12.53 6.79
CA VAL A 496 44.03 -11.53 7.26
C VAL A 496 44.67 -11.97 8.58
N PHE A 497 43.95 -12.74 9.39
CA PHE A 497 44.43 -13.24 10.68
C PHE A 497 43.75 -14.55 11.07
N LYS A 498 44.54 -15.49 11.61
CA LYS A 498 44.04 -16.75 12.16
C LYS A 498 44.44 -16.88 13.63
N GLY A 499 43.46 -16.68 14.51
CA GLY A 499 43.63 -16.84 15.95
C GLY A 499 43.13 -18.19 16.45
N HIS A 500 43.29 -18.41 17.75
CA HIS A 500 42.77 -19.59 18.45
C HIS A 500 41.24 -19.52 18.67
N PHE A 501 40.72 -18.33 18.95
CA PHE A 501 39.28 -18.11 19.21
C PHE A 501 38.48 -17.82 17.94
N PHE A 502 39.02 -16.98 17.06
CA PHE A 502 38.39 -16.55 15.82
C PHE A 502 39.44 -16.26 14.75
N SER A 503 39.00 -16.15 13.50
CA SER A 503 39.80 -15.64 12.38
C SER A 503 39.19 -14.34 11.85
N VAL A 504 40.00 -13.48 11.22
CA VAL A 504 39.53 -12.26 10.57
C VAL A 504 39.68 -12.44 9.07
N SER A 505 38.60 -12.21 8.34
CA SER A 505 38.55 -12.24 6.88
C SER A 505 38.25 -10.86 6.33
N ARG A 506 38.72 -10.64 5.11
CA ARG A 506 38.59 -9.41 4.36
C ARG A 506 38.15 -9.77 2.95
N ASP A 507 36.95 -9.38 2.60
CA ASP A 507 36.32 -9.73 1.33
C ASP A 507 36.17 -8.47 0.47
N GLN A 508 36.36 -8.61 -0.84
CA GLN A 508 35.86 -7.65 -1.81
C GLN A 508 34.45 -8.05 -2.22
N VAL A 509 33.51 -7.11 -2.16
CA VAL A 509 32.11 -7.35 -2.44
C VAL A 509 31.61 -6.36 -3.49
N SER A 510 30.73 -6.82 -4.39
CA SER A 510 30.02 -5.97 -5.35
C SER A 510 28.60 -5.71 -4.86
N GLN A 511 28.19 -4.45 -4.87
CA GLN A 511 26.80 -4.06 -4.63
C GLN A 511 25.95 -4.20 -5.89
N VAL A 512 24.63 -4.12 -5.73
CA VAL A 512 23.63 -4.21 -6.81
C VAL A 512 23.79 -3.09 -7.84
N ASP A 513 24.35 -1.95 -7.43
CA ASP A 513 24.68 -0.82 -8.32
C ASP A 513 26.02 -1.00 -9.08
N GLY A 514 26.72 -2.12 -8.86
CA GLY A 514 28.02 -2.44 -9.47
C GLY A 514 29.24 -1.81 -8.77
N SER A 515 29.04 -1.08 -7.66
CA SER A 515 30.14 -0.54 -6.87
C SER A 515 30.84 -1.65 -6.07
N VAL A 516 32.18 -1.59 -6.00
CA VAL A 516 32.99 -2.57 -5.28
C VAL A 516 33.47 -1.98 -3.97
N HIS A 517 33.21 -2.69 -2.86
CA HIS A 517 33.59 -2.30 -1.52
C HIS A 517 34.39 -3.41 -0.84
N GLN A 518 35.07 -3.04 0.24
CA GLN A 518 35.78 -3.97 1.09
C GLN A 518 34.99 -4.20 2.39
N ARG A 519 34.90 -5.44 2.83
CA ARG A 519 34.26 -5.85 4.09
C ARG A 519 35.27 -6.61 4.93
N GLU A 520 35.43 -6.21 6.18
CA GLU A 520 36.22 -6.94 7.16
C GLU A 520 35.26 -7.51 8.21
N TYR A 521 35.40 -8.80 8.50
CA TYR A 521 34.55 -9.47 9.48
C TYR A 521 35.31 -10.59 10.20
N ILE A 522 34.78 -10.93 11.37
CA ILE A 522 35.27 -11.99 12.23
C ILE A 522 34.51 -13.27 11.87
N LYS A 523 35.27 -14.33 11.57
CA LYS A 523 34.79 -15.70 11.46
C LYS A 523 34.92 -16.39 12.81
N HIS A 524 33.79 -16.78 13.37
CA HIS A 524 33.64 -17.46 14.65
C HIS A 524 32.93 -18.81 14.45
N PRO A 525 33.35 -19.91 15.10
CA PRO A 525 32.74 -21.23 14.88
C PRO A 525 31.32 -21.37 15.48
N GLY A 526 30.82 -20.32 16.12
CA GLY A 526 29.54 -20.30 16.83
C GLY A 526 29.68 -20.63 18.31
N ALA A 527 28.56 -20.55 19.03
CA ALA A 527 28.50 -20.76 20.47
C ALA A 527 27.14 -21.32 20.90
N ALA A 528 27.04 -21.78 22.13
CA ALA A 528 25.78 -22.15 22.76
C ALA A 528 25.67 -21.52 24.14
N ALA A 529 24.50 -20.94 24.44
CA ALA A 529 24.17 -20.40 25.76
C ALA A 529 23.15 -21.30 26.46
N ILE A 530 23.26 -21.42 27.78
CA ILE A 530 22.49 -22.35 28.57
C ILE A 530 21.69 -21.61 29.63
N VAL A 531 20.42 -21.98 29.76
CA VAL A 531 19.48 -21.42 30.73
C VAL A 531 19.03 -22.55 31.66
N PRO A 532 19.73 -22.79 32.79
CA PRO A 532 19.38 -23.85 33.73
C PRO A 532 18.27 -23.40 34.67
N ILE A 533 17.20 -24.18 34.77
CA ILE A 533 16.09 -23.94 35.72
C ILE A 533 16.02 -25.05 36.76
N ASN A 534 15.97 -24.67 38.04
CA ASN A 534 15.74 -25.61 39.14
C ASN A 534 14.25 -25.85 39.42
N ASP A 535 13.96 -26.82 40.28
CA ASP A 535 12.58 -27.20 40.63
C ASP A 535 11.78 -26.09 41.35
N GLN A 536 12.46 -25.05 41.84
CA GLN A 536 11.84 -23.87 42.47
C GLN A 536 11.54 -22.75 41.46
N GLY A 537 11.81 -22.96 40.16
CA GLY A 537 11.59 -21.96 39.11
C GLY A 537 12.64 -20.84 39.09
N GLN A 538 13.76 -21.01 39.80
CA GLN A 538 14.90 -20.10 39.73
C GLN A 538 15.83 -20.51 38.60
N VAL A 539 16.53 -19.53 38.04
CA VAL A 539 17.51 -19.74 36.97
C VAL A 539 18.92 -19.55 37.50
N LEU A 540 19.85 -20.33 36.98
CA LEU A 540 21.27 -20.21 37.30
C LEU A 540 21.93 -19.21 36.37
N ILE A 541 22.58 -18.21 36.96
CA ILE A 541 23.42 -17.26 36.24
C ILE A 541 24.83 -17.30 36.81
N GLU A 542 25.79 -16.88 36.00
CA GLU A 542 27.17 -16.72 36.39
C GLU A 542 27.57 -15.25 36.45
N ARG A 543 28.60 -14.98 37.25
CA ARG A 543 29.30 -13.70 37.28
C ARG A 543 30.77 -13.94 36.98
N GLN A 544 31.23 -13.40 35.86
CA GLN A 544 32.58 -13.61 35.35
C GLN A 544 33.18 -12.27 34.91
N PHE A 545 34.50 -12.11 35.10
CA PHE A 545 35.22 -10.98 34.54
C PHE A 545 35.50 -11.22 33.06
N ARG A 546 34.94 -10.40 32.19
CA ARG A 546 35.21 -10.43 30.75
C ARG A 546 36.33 -9.45 30.43
N TYR A 547 37.46 -9.97 29.96
CA TYR A 547 38.68 -9.18 29.75
C TYR A 547 38.52 -8.08 28.70
N ALA A 548 37.83 -8.36 27.58
CA ALA A 548 37.63 -7.40 26.49
C ALA A 548 36.94 -6.10 26.95
N PRO A 549 35.78 -6.13 27.63
CA PRO A 549 35.16 -4.93 28.21
C PRO A 549 35.78 -4.48 29.54
N ARG A 550 36.70 -5.26 30.13
CA ARG A 550 37.35 -5.01 31.43
C ARG A 550 36.36 -4.82 32.59
N ALA A 551 35.29 -5.58 32.60
CA ALA A 551 34.26 -5.51 33.64
C ALA A 551 33.74 -6.91 34.02
N VAL A 552 33.11 -6.99 35.19
CA VAL A 552 32.39 -8.18 35.63
C VAL A 552 30.99 -8.14 35.04
N PHE A 553 30.63 -9.20 34.32
CA PHE A 553 29.31 -9.38 33.75
C PHE A 553 28.53 -10.37 34.59
N THR A 554 27.22 -10.17 34.62
CA THR A 554 26.26 -11.15 35.12
C THR A 554 25.54 -11.68 33.90
N GLU A 555 25.67 -12.98 33.63
CA GLU A 555 25.21 -13.58 32.38
C GLU A 555 24.80 -15.05 32.54
N PHE A 556 24.15 -15.61 31.52
CA PHE A 556 23.97 -17.06 31.44
C PHE A 556 25.26 -17.76 30.99
N PRO A 557 25.55 -18.96 31.52
CA PRO A 557 26.66 -19.81 31.06
C PRO A 557 26.60 -19.98 29.54
N ALA A 558 27.74 -19.90 28.88
CA ALA A 558 27.83 -19.99 27.44
C ALA A 558 29.25 -20.25 26.98
N GLY A 559 29.39 -21.17 26.04
CA GLY A 559 30.69 -21.50 25.50
C GLY A 559 30.73 -21.70 24.00
N LYS A 560 31.96 -21.74 23.51
CA LYS A 560 32.30 -21.79 22.10
C LYS A 560 32.10 -23.20 21.56
N ARG A 561 31.60 -23.28 20.33
CA ARG A 561 31.41 -24.56 19.65
C ARG A 561 32.75 -25.13 19.17
N ASP A 562 32.99 -26.41 19.46
CA ASP A 562 34.13 -27.12 18.90
C ASP A 562 33.93 -27.50 17.43
N PRO A 563 35.02 -27.70 16.66
CA PRO A 563 34.93 -28.08 15.25
C PRO A 563 34.12 -29.37 15.04
N GLY A 564 32.99 -29.27 14.35
CA GLY A 564 32.10 -30.40 14.05
C GLY A 564 31.13 -30.78 15.17
N GLU A 565 31.16 -30.09 16.31
CA GLU A 565 30.23 -30.29 17.43
C GLU A 565 28.85 -29.68 17.10
N ALA A 566 27.76 -30.37 17.47
CA ALA A 566 26.42 -29.80 17.36
C ALA A 566 26.19 -28.80 18.51
N THR A 567 25.38 -27.76 18.29
CA THR A 567 25.20 -26.70 19.29
C THR A 567 24.57 -27.17 20.60
N ILE A 568 23.79 -28.26 20.58
CA ILE A 568 23.27 -28.91 21.79
C ILE A 568 24.36 -29.63 22.58
N ASP A 569 25.32 -30.27 21.90
CA ASP A 569 26.40 -30.99 22.57
C ASP A 569 27.33 -30.00 23.28
N THR A 570 27.60 -28.85 22.64
CA THR A 570 28.26 -27.70 23.28
C THR A 570 27.50 -27.28 24.53
N ALA A 571 26.18 -27.07 24.43
CA ALA A 571 25.38 -26.66 25.59
C ALA A 571 25.44 -27.68 26.75
N VAL A 572 25.42 -28.99 26.45
CA VAL A 572 25.54 -30.06 27.45
C VAL A 572 26.90 -30.04 28.14
N ARG A 573 27.97 -29.86 27.36
CA ARG A 573 29.35 -29.80 27.87
C ARG A 573 29.55 -28.57 28.77
N GLU A 574 29.18 -27.39 28.29
CA GLU A 574 29.33 -26.13 29.02
C GLU A 574 28.48 -26.10 30.30
N LEU A 575 27.30 -26.73 30.31
CA LEU A 575 26.52 -26.88 31.55
C LEU A 575 27.28 -27.68 32.62
N ALA A 576 28.04 -28.70 32.24
CA ALA A 576 28.83 -29.50 33.17
C ALA A 576 30.11 -28.76 33.60
N GLU A 577 30.81 -28.13 32.66
CA GLU A 577 32.09 -27.45 32.85
C GLU A 577 31.92 -26.14 33.62
N GLU A 578 31.07 -25.22 33.16
CA GLU A 578 30.87 -23.89 33.74
C GLU A 578 29.87 -23.91 34.90
N ALA A 579 28.76 -24.64 34.78
CA ALA A 579 27.68 -24.59 35.77
C ALA A 579 27.74 -25.72 36.83
N GLY A 580 28.46 -26.81 36.56
CA GLY A 580 28.56 -27.96 37.47
C GLY A 580 27.29 -28.81 37.55
N TYR A 581 26.47 -28.84 36.48
CA TYR A 581 25.24 -29.63 36.43
C TYR A 581 25.13 -30.49 35.18
N GLN A 582 24.31 -31.54 35.26
CA GLN A 582 23.77 -32.24 34.11
C GLN A 582 22.23 -32.10 34.12
N ALA A 583 21.61 -32.03 32.95
CA ALA A 583 20.15 -31.90 32.82
C ALA A 583 19.53 -33.11 32.14
N ARG A 584 18.29 -33.44 32.51
CA ARG A 584 17.52 -34.54 31.89
C ARG A 584 16.69 -34.06 30.69
N GLU A 585 16.29 -32.80 30.71
CA GLU A 585 15.40 -32.21 29.71
C GLU A 585 16.06 -30.98 29.10
N TRP A 586 15.99 -30.88 27.77
CA TRP A 586 16.55 -29.78 26.98
C TRP A 586 15.51 -29.26 25.99
N ALA A 587 15.44 -27.95 25.84
CA ALA A 587 14.56 -27.29 24.90
C ALA A 587 15.29 -26.12 24.23
N PHE A 588 15.26 -26.06 22.90
CA PHE A 588 15.78 -24.92 22.16
C PHE A 588 14.88 -23.70 22.41
N LEU A 589 15.46 -22.56 22.80
CA LEU A 589 14.73 -21.31 22.99
C LEU A 589 14.73 -20.45 21.73
N THR A 590 15.91 -20.06 21.27
CA THR A 590 16.07 -19.16 20.13
C THR A 590 17.51 -19.17 19.63
N ARG A 591 17.72 -18.60 18.44
CA ARG A 591 19.02 -18.36 17.81
C ARG A 591 19.25 -16.87 17.66
N ILE A 592 20.48 -16.43 17.89
CA ILE A 592 20.87 -15.01 17.80
C ILE A 592 22.22 -14.85 17.10
N TYR A 593 22.42 -13.67 16.49
CA TYR A 593 23.74 -13.16 16.10
C TYR A 593 24.12 -12.06 17.09
N PRO A 594 25.02 -12.31 18.06
CA PRO A 594 25.35 -11.32 19.09
C PRO A 594 25.92 -10.01 18.52
N ALA A 595 26.62 -10.08 17.38
CA ALA A 595 27.29 -8.95 16.74
C ALA A 595 27.21 -9.00 15.20
N ILE A 596 25.99 -8.89 14.64
CA ILE A 596 25.71 -9.05 13.19
C ILE A 596 26.45 -8.08 12.27
N GLY A 597 26.92 -6.93 12.78
CA GLY A 597 27.58 -5.90 11.97
C GLY A 597 29.01 -6.25 11.51
N PHE A 598 29.67 -7.19 12.18
CA PHE A 598 31.08 -7.53 11.88
C PHE A 598 31.51 -8.95 12.28
N ALA A 599 30.61 -9.80 12.79
CA ALA A 599 30.92 -11.19 13.13
C ALA A 599 29.82 -12.13 12.63
N ASP A 600 30.21 -13.31 12.16
CA ASP A 600 29.29 -14.37 11.75
C ASP A 600 28.91 -15.32 12.91
N GLU A 601 29.25 -14.94 14.15
CA GLU A 601 28.98 -15.74 15.34
C GLU A 601 27.47 -16.01 15.47
N LEU A 602 27.13 -17.29 15.33
CA LEU A 602 25.80 -17.79 15.54
C LEU A 602 25.73 -18.47 16.91
N MET A 603 24.81 -18.01 17.75
CA MET A 603 24.62 -18.53 19.10
C MET A 603 23.22 -19.12 19.27
N ASP A 604 23.15 -20.39 19.67
CA ASP A 604 21.91 -21.07 20.03
C ASP A 604 21.71 -21.03 21.55
N ILE A 605 20.51 -20.62 22.00
CA ILE A 605 20.17 -20.55 23.41
C ILE A 605 19.29 -21.75 23.77
N TRP A 606 19.70 -22.51 24.78
CA TRP A 606 19.05 -23.72 25.22
C TRP A 606 18.56 -23.61 26.67
N LEU A 607 17.30 -23.96 26.89
CA LEU A 607 16.71 -24.14 28.20
C LEU A 607 16.93 -25.58 28.69
N CYS A 608 17.30 -25.77 29.95
CA CYS A 608 17.42 -27.11 30.53
C CYS A 608 16.80 -27.23 31.92
N LYS A 609 16.32 -28.44 32.24
CA LYS A 609 15.60 -28.79 33.48
C LYS A 609 16.00 -30.18 34.01
N GLY A 610 15.60 -30.46 35.25
CA GLY A 610 15.91 -31.74 35.91
C GLY A 610 17.39 -31.87 36.24
N LEU A 611 17.94 -30.83 36.87
CA LEU A 611 19.37 -30.66 37.11
C LEU A 611 19.87 -31.61 38.20
N SER A 612 21.06 -32.19 37.98
CA SER A 612 21.78 -32.99 38.96
C SER A 612 23.23 -32.51 39.02
N ALA A 613 23.78 -32.33 40.23
CA ALA A 613 25.14 -31.83 40.39
C ALA A 613 26.18 -32.82 39.85
N VAL A 614 27.20 -32.30 39.18
CA VAL A 614 28.38 -33.04 38.71
C VAL A 614 29.66 -32.30 39.13
N GLU A 615 30.81 -32.95 38.99
CA GLU A 615 32.10 -32.30 39.26
C GLU A 615 32.36 -31.19 38.24
N GLN A 616 32.43 -29.94 38.72
CA GLN A 616 32.74 -28.77 37.90
C GLN A 616 34.22 -28.76 37.50
N ARG A 617 34.50 -28.52 36.22
CA ARG A 617 35.86 -28.44 35.66
C ARG A 617 35.96 -27.19 34.80
N LEU A 618 36.44 -26.12 35.42
CA LEU A 618 36.66 -24.84 34.73
C LEU A 618 37.98 -24.86 33.96
N ASP A 619 38.02 -24.13 32.85
CA ASP A 619 39.22 -23.99 32.04
C ASP A 619 40.29 -23.14 32.75
N GLU A 620 41.55 -23.33 32.33
CA GLU A 620 42.70 -22.67 32.94
C GLU A 620 42.62 -21.14 32.76
N GLY A 621 42.40 -20.43 33.88
CA GLY A 621 42.27 -18.98 33.90
C GLY A 621 40.84 -18.47 34.09
N GLU A 622 39.85 -19.36 34.10
CA GLU A 622 38.46 -19.00 34.36
C GLU A 622 38.16 -18.88 35.86
N ARG A 623 37.45 -17.81 36.21
CA ARG A 623 36.95 -17.57 37.57
C ARG A 623 35.54 -17.04 37.47
N LEU A 624 34.57 -17.85 37.86
CA LEU A 624 33.16 -17.52 37.84
C LEU A 624 32.51 -17.72 39.21
N GLN A 625 31.44 -16.98 39.47
CA GLN A 625 30.58 -17.14 40.65
C GLN A 625 29.17 -17.46 40.20
N LEU A 626 28.62 -18.58 40.66
CA LEU A 626 27.28 -19.03 40.31
C LEU A 626 26.23 -18.51 41.30
N HIS A 627 25.12 -18.01 40.79
CA HIS A 627 24.02 -17.48 41.57
C HIS A 627 22.66 -17.98 41.05
N TRP A 628 21.82 -18.45 41.95
CA TRP A 628 20.41 -18.71 41.65
C TRP A 628 19.61 -17.42 41.81
N VAL A 629 18.86 -17.05 40.76
CA VAL A 629 18.04 -15.85 40.75
C VAL A 629 16.62 -16.14 40.27
N THR A 630 15.67 -15.28 40.61
CA THR A 630 14.29 -15.38 40.11
C THR A 630 14.16 -14.67 38.77
N ILE A 631 13.25 -15.12 37.91
CA ILE A 631 12.94 -14.46 36.64
C ILE A 631 12.57 -12.98 36.87
N ALA A 632 11.80 -12.67 37.92
CA ALA A 632 11.44 -11.30 38.28
C ALA A 632 12.67 -10.41 38.55
N SER A 633 13.68 -10.91 39.29
CA SER A 633 14.91 -10.16 39.56
C SER A 633 15.74 -9.90 38.30
N LEU A 634 15.75 -10.82 37.34
CA LEU A 634 16.39 -10.61 36.04
C LEU A 634 15.69 -9.49 35.25
N LEU A 635 14.36 -9.51 35.19
CA LEU A 635 13.58 -8.46 34.51
C LEU A 635 13.80 -7.09 35.14
N GLU A 636 13.86 -7.02 36.47
CA GLU A 636 14.17 -5.78 37.18
C GLU A 636 15.58 -5.29 36.87
N ALA A 637 16.58 -6.18 36.86
CA ALA A 637 17.95 -5.83 36.51
C ALA A 637 18.10 -5.39 35.05
N ILE A 638 17.32 -5.95 34.11
CA ILE A 638 17.23 -5.47 32.72
C ILE A 638 16.66 -4.05 32.69
N ALA A 639 15.55 -3.80 33.38
CA ALA A 639 14.90 -2.49 33.44
C ALA A 639 15.80 -1.41 34.05
N GLN A 640 16.72 -1.79 34.95
CA GLN A 640 17.71 -0.91 35.56
C GLN A 640 19.03 -0.81 34.77
N HIS A 641 19.10 -1.40 33.57
CA HIS A 641 20.30 -1.44 32.71
C HIS A 641 21.54 -2.12 33.35
N GLN A 642 21.32 -3.06 34.28
CA GLN A 642 22.36 -3.77 35.02
C GLN A 642 22.77 -5.11 34.37
N LEU A 643 22.01 -5.57 33.37
CA LEU A 643 22.30 -6.78 32.59
C LEU A 643 22.57 -6.41 31.11
N PRO A 644 23.75 -5.89 30.76
CA PRO A 644 24.04 -5.42 29.41
C PRO A 644 24.29 -6.54 28.38
N ASP A 645 24.41 -7.79 28.82
CA ASP A 645 24.69 -8.94 27.94
C ASP A 645 23.45 -9.39 27.14
N VAL A 646 23.61 -9.48 25.81
CA VAL A 646 22.50 -9.67 24.86
C VAL A 646 21.84 -11.04 25.01
N LYS A 647 22.62 -12.12 25.11
CA LYS A 647 22.07 -13.49 25.28
C LYS A 647 21.26 -13.58 26.58
N THR A 648 21.73 -12.93 27.64
CA THR A 648 21.07 -12.93 28.94
C THR A 648 19.76 -12.15 28.95
N GLN A 649 19.73 -10.98 28.30
CA GLN A 649 18.48 -10.23 28.14
C GLN A 649 17.44 -11.03 27.34
N ILE A 650 17.83 -11.59 26.19
CA ILE A 650 16.92 -12.31 25.29
C ILE A 650 16.37 -13.56 25.97
N ALA A 651 17.23 -14.35 26.61
CA ALA A 651 16.81 -15.53 27.36
C ALA A 651 15.84 -15.18 28.50
N SER A 652 16.13 -14.12 29.26
CA SER A 652 15.27 -13.67 30.37
C SER A 652 13.88 -13.23 29.91
N LEU A 653 13.79 -12.52 28.77
CA LEU A 653 12.51 -12.11 28.19
C LEU A 653 11.71 -13.31 27.65
N TRP A 654 12.39 -14.30 27.07
CA TRP A 654 11.75 -15.57 26.69
C TRP A 654 11.19 -16.33 27.89
N LEU A 655 11.94 -16.38 28.99
CA LEU A 655 11.49 -16.99 30.23
C LEU A 655 10.27 -16.29 30.83
N ALA A 656 10.25 -14.95 30.83
CA ALA A 656 9.10 -14.17 31.27
C ALA A 656 7.84 -14.50 30.46
N ARG A 657 7.98 -14.62 29.14
CA ARG A 657 6.89 -15.05 28.25
C ARG A 657 6.37 -16.44 28.58
N MET A 658 7.24 -17.37 28.96
CA MET A 658 6.85 -18.74 29.30
C MET A 658 6.23 -18.84 30.70
N HIS A 659 6.62 -17.97 31.64
CA HIS A 659 6.21 -18.03 33.04
C HIS A 659 4.81 -17.42 33.30
N ASP A 660 4.46 -16.31 32.65
CA ASP A 660 3.29 -15.52 33.05
C ASP A 660 1.98 -15.81 32.30
N GLY A 661 1.98 -16.61 31.23
CA GLY A 661 0.75 -16.93 30.48
C GLY A 661 -0.10 -15.70 30.08
N LEU A 662 0.48 -14.49 30.07
CA LEU A 662 -0.27 -13.25 30.01
C LEU A 662 -0.64 -12.91 28.57
N ALA A 663 -1.94 -12.81 28.38
CA ALA A 663 -2.63 -12.28 27.22
C ALA A 663 -2.20 -10.83 26.94
N ALA A 664 -1.38 -10.63 25.91
CA ALA A 664 -1.37 -9.51 24.96
C ALA A 664 -0.01 -9.51 24.24
N TRP A 665 0.05 -10.21 23.11
CA TRP A 665 0.88 -10.01 21.91
C TRP A 665 0.69 -11.26 21.02
N PRO A 666 0.70 -11.17 19.67
CA PRO A 666 0.09 -12.18 18.82
C PRO A 666 0.74 -13.56 18.95
N THR A 667 -0.11 -14.57 19.14
CA THR A 667 0.22 -15.98 19.29
C THR A 667 0.94 -16.54 18.06
N PHE A 668 2.26 -16.67 18.15
CA PHE A 668 3.04 -17.50 17.22
C PHE A 668 2.88 -18.97 17.64
N HIS A 669 1.95 -19.70 17.00
CA HIS A 669 1.85 -21.15 17.14
C HIS A 669 3.05 -21.82 16.45
N ALA A 670 4.14 -22.05 17.20
CA ALA A 670 5.34 -22.76 16.76
C ALA A 670 5.09 -24.21 16.26
N ALA A 671 3.89 -24.75 16.41
CA ALA A 671 3.56 -26.11 15.98
C ALA A 671 3.42 -26.29 14.45
N SER A 672 3.26 -25.21 13.67
CA SER A 672 3.12 -25.30 12.21
C SER A 672 4.44 -25.20 11.45
N TYR A 673 5.47 -24.56 12.01
CA TYR A 673 6.76 -24.35 11.32
C TYR A 673 7.61 -25.64 11.23
N TRP A 674 7.60 -26.46 12.28
CA TRP A 674 8.38 -27.71 12.34
C TRP A 674 7.76 -28.88 11.55
N LYS A 675 6.50 -28.75 11.11
CA LYS A 675 5.88 -29.76 10.24
C LYS A 675 6.27 -29.63 8.76
N ALA A 676 6.79 -28.47 8.34
CA ALA A 676 7.12 -28.20 6.94
C ALA A 676 8.60 -28.41 6.59
N ASN A 677 9.50 -28.48 7.57
CA ASN A 677 10.94 -28.62 7.34
C ASN A 677 11.55 -29.67 8.28
N PRO A 678 11.61 -30.95 7.89
CA PRO A 678 12.40 -31.94 8.60
C PRO A 678 13.91 -31.66 8.38
N PRO A 679 14.77 -31.83 9.41
CA PRO A 679 16.18 -31.47 9.35
C PRO A 679 17.00 -32.39 8.42
N ILE A 680 17.95 -31.78 7.68
CA ILE A 680 19.13 -32.43 7.09
C ILE A 680 20.25 -32.41 8.13
#